data_AF-Q6FW62-F1
#
_entry.id   AF-Q6FW62-F1
#
_cell.length_a   1.000
_cell.length_b   1.000
_cell.length_c   1.000
_cell.angle_alpha   90.00
_cell.angle_beta   90.00
_cell.angle_gamma   90.00
#
_symmetry.space_group_name_H-M   'P 1'
#
loop_
_entity.id
_entity.type
_entity.pdbx_description
1 polymer ?
#
loop_
_entity_poly.entity_id
_entity_poly.type
_entity_poly.pdbx_seq_one_letter_code
_entity_poly.pdbx_strand_id
1 'polypeptide(L)'
;MPNEQSEASVLSRLNPHRFTTQIPQHPLSQNMQRRRNSVSSAASDSINSLKQSSARAVSNSNGIQKNNKKYMRSTVAGASGILPTYNKSMSFSQNKNLDDNNMRASLPVLERDLNANNFKSANNNPIGFSSFSQPYSGSRDPRPLRDKNFQSAIQQEIFDYLIQNTFEIDTNYPISLKTLKQPTQKSFVTIFKWLYLRLDPGYTFTKSIEYEVYQLLKILQYPYLESINKSQISAVGGSGWPKFLGMLHWLVTINLRLDKCLNTLDQNLLNQQTQDLTTLSKPVENIEDQEVRQEKYELMAERLFIDYITDSYKTFLNLKDDYSDHMNELKAGFERYLHIIKLDVNNIQSKNENMFEKFEISRNRVEKLKVARGKSTALNGDLVKFQKYVDSMKAKSEEWPIKLSKIEDELNEKKENIKLITEEISQIQDSLQRKGLSVEQIENKNEQKLQLEKEIDQIAEKADEFVSLIKSTKVDNEKVFVTFQDSIRQYNDLLLEFLTSRRKLGHDIEIEPLKITLPNEVVVPNSENALTMDKLFPTDHPMPEYYQNMLLSINSDIMKRIETLKTDNQELEREIGMLTEEINSRGSTNESLELKLSDLNLNLKNVRQENRAEILAQSLEIEKLERQITEGNKNIEQKIANAERIVTELLNEKEVLYNEHSKFKSDLNLKIQKLIKEAHSLRFAVKDSTNRLNELIFTESSETDD
;
A
#
# COMPACT_ATOMS: atom_id res chain seq x y z
N MET A 1 118.40 3.65 2.65
CA MET A 1 118.03 3.01 1.38
C MET A 1 116.52 3.12 1.21
N PRO A 2 116.01 3.52 0.03
CA PRO A 2 115.57 4.92 -0.06
C PRO A 2 114.13 5.15 -0.56
N ASN A 3 113.65 6.38 -0.32
CA ASN A 3 112.50 7.09 -0.89
C ASN A 3 111.10 6.54 -0.55
N GLU A 4 110.02 7.31 -0.31
CA GLU A 4 109.58 8.68 -0.69
C GLU A 4 108.73 8.82 -1.99
N GLN A 5 107.61 9.55 -1.82
CA GLN A 5 106.92 10.45 -2.77
C GLN A 5 105.97 9.92 -3.88
N SER A 6 105.06 10.82 -4.29
CA SER A 6 103.98 10.73 -5.30
C SER A 6 102.89 9.67 -5.03
N GLU A 7 101.59 9.97 -4.84
CA GLU A 7 100.66 11.04 -5.25
C GLU A 7 100.21 11.10 -6.73
N ALA A 8 98.88 11.24 -6.87
CA ALA A 8 98.10 11.92 -7.91
C ALA A 8 97.90 11.28 -9.30
N SER A 9 96.78 11.70 -9.93
CA SER A 9 96.24 11.29 -11.24
C SER A 9 95.71 9.85 -11.30
N VAL A 10 94.64 9.50 -12.02
CA VAL A 10 93.80 10.19 -13.02
C VAL A 10 92.32 10.04 -12.59
N LEU A 11 91.47 11.05 -12.41
CA LEU A 11 91.22 12.28 -13.20
C LEU A 11 90.55 12.05 -14.58
N SER A 12 89.68 11.04 -14.73
CA SER A 12 88.68 11.04 -15.82
C SER A 12 87.51 10.07 -15.61
N ARG A 13 86.28 10.62 -15.49
CA ARG A 13 84.96 10.14 -16.01
C ARG A 13 83.77 10.60 -15.15
N LEU A 14 83.63 11.92 -15.09
CA LEU A 14 82.34 12.59 -14.87
C LEU A 14 81.26 12.07 -15.83
N ASN A 15 80.01 12.00 -15.37
CA ASN A 15 78.85 12.08 -16.27
C ASN A 15 77.61 12.75 -15.64
N PRO A 16 77.66 14.06 -15.31
CA PRO A 16 76.65 14.78 -14.53
C PRO A 16 75.43 15.28 -15.33
N HIS A 17 74.98 14.55 -16.36
CA HIS A 17 73.83 14.96 -17.18
C HIS A 17 72.88 13.82 -17.54
N ARG A 18 71.73 13.78 -16.82
CA ARG A 18 70.38 13.26 -17.17
C ARG A 18 69.63 12.96 -15.84
N PHE A 19 69.03 13.90 -15.10
CA PHE A 19 68.22 15.07 -15.47
C PHE A 19 67.21 14.84 -16.60
N THR A 20 66.00 15.37 -16.37
CA THR A 20 64.81 15.39 -17.25
C THR A 20 64.11 14.05 -17.59
N THR A 21 62.98 13.83 -16.92
CA THR A 21 61.67 13.43 -17.47
C THR A 21 61.55 12.27 -18.48
N GLN A 22 60.71 11.28 -18.15
CA GLN A 22 59.61 10.86 -19.04
C GLN A 22 58.50 10.09 -18.29
N ILE A 23 57.24 10.43 -18.58
CA ILE A 23 56.04 9.67 -18.19
C ILE A 23 55.59 8.88 -19.43
N PRO A 24 55.33 7.58 -19.30
CA PRO A 24 54.23 6.95 -20.05
C PRO A 24 53.11 6.42 -19.15
N GLN A 25 51.94 6.14 -19.73
CA GLN A 25 50.71 5.80 -19.01
C GLN A 25 50.45 4.29 -18.90
N HIS A 26 49.41 3.96 -18.12
CA HIS A 26 48.77 2.63 -18.03
C HIS A 26 48.44 2.00 -19.39
N PRO A 27 48.29 0.66 -19.39
CA PRO A 27 46.99 0.10 -19.78
C PRO A 27 46.27 -0.63 -18.63
N LEU A 28 44.96 -0.84 -18.79
CA LEU A 28 44.12 -1.60 -17.88
C LEU A 28 44.16 -3.10 -18.23
N SER A 29 44.09 -4.00 -17.24
CA SER A 29 43.12 -5.12 -17.27
C SER A 29 43.03 -5.91 -15.94
N GLN A 30 41.80 -6.05 -15.44
CA GLN A 30 41.20 -7.21 -14.75
C GLN A 30 41.83 -7.86 -13.48
N ASN A 31 41.03 -7.78 -12.41
CA ASN A 31 40.60 -8.91 -11.56
C ASN A 31 41.57 -9.53 -10.54
N MET A 32 41.91 -8.75 -9.51
CA MET A 32 42.16 -9.27 -8.16
C MET A 32 40.86 -9.22 -7.33
N GLN A 33 40.35 -10.37 -6.86
CA GLN A 33 39.85 -10.55 -5.49
C GLN A 33 39.53 -12.02 -5.14
N ARG A 34 40.58 -12.72 -4.68
CA ARG A 34 40.46 -13.80 -3.67
C ARG A 34 40.02 -13.15 -2.34
N ARG A 35 39.42 -13.83 -1.36
CA ARG A 35 39.23 -15.29 -1.14
C ARG A 35 38.04 -15.52 -0.18
N ARG A 36 37.38 -16.68 -0.29
CA ARG A 36 36.70 -17.32 0.87
C ARG A 36 37.75 -18.02 1.76
N ASN A 37 37.33 -18.40 2.97
CA ASN A 37 37.50 -19.69 3.69
C ASN A 37 38.74 -20.59 3.34
N SER A 38 39.34 -21.37 4.26
CA SER A 38 39.19 -21.52 5.72
C SER A 38 40.14 -22.61 6.25
N VAL A 39 40.38 -22.64 7.57
CA VAL A 39 40.54 -23.86 8.41
C VAL A 39 41.86 -24.68 8.35
N SER A 40 42.22 -25.16 9.55
CA SER A 40 43.05 -26.31 9.96
C SER A 40 44.56 -26.43 9.62
N SER A 41 45.30 -26.71 10.70
CA SER A 41 46.31 -27.79 10.85
C SER A 41 47.63 -27.75 10.06
N ALA A 42 48.73 -28.36 10.54
CA ALA A 42 49.18 -28.79 11.88
C ALA A 42 50.64 -29.30 11.71
N ALA A 43 51.22 -29.96 12.73
CA ALA A 43 52.54 -30.62 12.74
C ALA A 43 53.72 -29.62 12.63
N SER A 44 54.55 -29.45 13.67
CA SER A 44 55.64 -30.36 14.11
C SER A 44 56.75 -30.44 13.04
N ASP A 45 58.04 -30.38 13.35
CA ASP A 45 58.88 -31.10 14.32
C ASP A 45 60.27 -30.39 14.36
N SER A 46 61.33 -30.67 15.12
CA SER A 46 61.74 -31.58 16.23
C SER A 46 63.20 -31.13 16.64
N ILE A 47 63.91 -31.53 17.71
CA ILE A 47 63.66 -32.06 19.08
C ILE A 47 65.04 -32.06 19.82
N ASN A 48 65.08 -32.23 21.16
CA ASN A 48 66.28 -32.61 21.97
C ASN A 48 67.44 -31.57 22.19
N SER A 49 68.26 -31.64 23.27
CA SER A 49 68.20 -32.49 24.49
C SER A 49 69.06 -32.02 25.70
N LEU A 50 68.48 -32.14 26.91
CA LEU A 50 69.03 -32.59 28.22
C LEU A 50 70.40 -32.12 28.78
N LYS A 51 70.33 -31.57 30.02
CA LYS A 51 71.08 -31.89 31.28
C LYS A 51 71.22 -30.59 32.13
N GLN A 52 70.61 -30.35 33.29
CA GLN A 52 69.95 -31.13 34.37
C GLN A 52 70.85 -31.74 35.48
N SER A 53 71.32 -30.89 36.41
CA SER A 53 71.59 -31.17 37.85
C SER A 53 72.16 -29.87 38.49
N SER A 54 71.56 -29.11 39.41
CA SER A 54 70.65 -29.33 40.57
C SER A 54 71.34 -29.63 41.91
N ALA A 55 71.79 -28.59 42.61
CA ALA A 55 72.08 -28.54 44.05
C ALA A 55 72.19 -27.07 44.55
N ARG A 56 71.90 -26.70 45.81
CA ARG A 56 70.85 -27.15 46.77
C ARG A 56 70.77 -26.13 47.95
N ALA A 57 69.62 -26.07 48.64
CA ALA A 57 69.38 -25.33 49.90
C ALA A 57 69.38 -23.77 49.77
N VAL A 58 68.89 -22.95 50.73
CA VAL A 58 68.55 -23.17 52.15
C VAL A 58 67.24 -22.43 52.58
N SER A 59 66.16 -23.17 52.94
CA SER A 59 65.10 -22.75 53.91
C SER A 59 64.18 -21.53 53.58
N ASN A 60 63.12 -21.15 54.33
CA ASN A 60 62.41 -21.83 55.43
C ASN A 60 60.90 -21.47 55.58
N SER A 61 60.11 -22.45 56.02
CA SER A 61 59.01 -22.42 57.03
C SER A 61 57.89 -21.34 57.08
N ASN A 62 56.65 -21.84 57.01
CA ASN A 62 55.55 -21.77 58.02
C ASN A 62 54.99 -20.42 58.56
N GLY A 63 53.65 -20.25 58.43
CA GLY A 63 52.79 -19.39 59.27
C GLY A 63 51.44 -19.10 58.59
N ILE A 64 50.24 -19.59 58.95
CA ILE A 64 49.51 -19.78 60.22
C ILE A 64 48.82 -18.49 60.73
N GLN A 65 47.48 -18.55 60.93
CA GLN A 65 46.56 -17.54 61.53
C GLN A 65 46.26 -16.28 60.66
N LYS A 66 45.11 -15.57 60.76
CA LYS A 66 43.77 -15.77 61.39
C LYS A 66 42.79 -14.67 60.89
N ASN A 67 41.48 -14.87 61.07
CA ASN A 67 40.44 -13.82 61.19
C ASN A 67 40.15 -12.94 59.94
N ASN A 68 38.97 -12.30 59.75
CA ASN A 68 37.67 -12.37 60.45
C ASN A 68 36.48 -11.90 59.57
N LYS A 69 35.32 -12.57 59.72
CA LYS A 69 33.94 -12.01 59.77
C LYS A 69 33.28 -11.27 58.56
N LYS A 70 32.15 -11.89 58.14
CA LYS A 70 30.80 -11.28 57.92
C LYS A 70 30.60 -10.40 56.66
N TYR A 71 29.42 -10.33 56.02
CA TYR A 71 28.07 -10.91 56.26
C TYR A 71 27.63 -11.71 55.00
N MET A 72 27.10 -12.94 55.10
CA MET A 72 25.67 -13.31 55.29
C MET A 72 24.76 -12.77 54.17
N ARG A 73 24.26 -13.62 53.25
CA ARG A 73 23.00 -14.44 53.30
C ARG A 73 21.73 -13.61 53.04
N SER A 74 20.65 -14.12 52.40
CA SER A 74 20.42 -15.29 51.53
C SER A 74 18.92 -15.34 51.14
N THR A 75 18.54 -16.17 50.13
CA THR A 75 17.19 -16.82 49.97
C THR A 75 15.98 -15.87 49.76
N VAL A 76 14.83 -16.23 49.14
CA VAL A 76 14.32 -17.45 48.45
C VAL A 76 13.29 -16.95 47.39
N ALA A 77 13.36 -17.33 46.12
CA ALA A 77 12.61 -18.41 45.42
C ALA A 77 11.06 -18.28 45.34
N GLY A 78 10.52 -18.51 44.13
CA GLY A 78 9.08 -18.49 43.80
C GLY A 78 8.60 -17.17 43.15
N ALA A 79 7.72 -17.16 42.14
CA ALA A 79 7.15 -18.27 41.35
C ALA A 79 6.67 -17.81 39.95
N SER A 80 6.49 -18.79 39.06
CA SER A 80 5.76 -18.84 37.78
C SER A 80 5.05 -17.58 37.22
N GLY A 81 5.39 -17.17 35.97
CA GLY A 81 4.75 -16.04 35.28
C GLY A 81 4.90 -16.00 33.74
N ILE A 82 4.25 -16.95 33.05
CA ILE A 82 3.68 -16.88 31.67
C ILE A 82 4.38 -15.99 30.60
N LEU A 83 5.07 -16.68 29.66
CA LEU A 83 5.12 -16.54 28.17
C LEU A 83 5.27 -15.17 27.43
N PRO A 84 5.80 -15.16 26.18
CA PRO A 84 6.37 -13.96 25.57
C PRO A 84 5.56 -13.32 24.42
N THR A 85 5.76 -12.01 24.26
CA THR A 85 5.67 -11.24 23.00
C THR A 85 6.77 -10.14 23.06
N TYR A 86 7.12 -9.36 22.02
CA TYR A 86 6.54 -9.14 20.68
C TYR A 86 7.70 -8.84 19.70
N ASN A 87 7.64 -9.34 18.46
CA ASN A 87 8.48 -8.81 17.38
C ASN A 87 7.89 -7.47 16.93
N LYS A 88 8.66 -6.37 16.96
CA LYS A 88 8.25 -5.12 16.30
C LYS A 88 9.31 -4.59 15.34
N SER A 89 8.85 -4.19 14.18
CA SER A 89 9.61 -3.95 12.95
C SER A 89 9.77 -2.46 12.63
N MET A 90 10.55 -2.17 11.57
CA MET A 90 10.55 -0.92 10.79
C MET A 90 11.25 0.32 11.39
N SER A 91 12.52 0.47 10.99
CA SER A 91 13.06 1.63 10.26
C SER A 91 12.30 2.98 10.17
N PHE A 92 13.05 4.05 10.42
CA PHE A 92 12.96 5.39 9.79
C PHE A 92 14.40 5.86 9.48
N SER A 93 14.72 6.87 8.66
CA SER A 93 14.16 7.47 7.42
C SER A 93 15.13 8.62 6.99
N GLN A 94 14.75 9.46 6.01
CA GLN A 94 15.32 10.81 5.70
C GLN A 94 16.76 10.91 5.09
N ASN A 95 17.12 11.92 4.28
CA ASN A 95 16.35 12.93 3.53
C ASN A 95 17.14 13.56 2.34
N LYS A 96 16.43 14.26 1.43
CA LYS A 96 16.73 15.60 0.81
C LYS A 96 16.41 15.77 -0.69
N ASN A 97 15.35 16.56 -0.94
CA ASN A 97 15.17 17.71 -1.86
C ASN A 97 15.77 17.70 -3.29
N LEU A 98 14.93 17.99 -4.29
CA LEU A 98 14.76 19.32 -4.94
C LEU A 98 13.62 19.30 -5.99
N ASP A 99 12.88 20.43 -6.08
CA ASP A 99 12.00 21.05 -7.11
C ASP A 99 11.55 20.21 -8.36
N ASP A 100 10.36 20.36 -8.96
CA ASP A 100 9.63 21.61 -9.24
C ASP A 100 8.14 21.45 -9.69
N ASN A 101 7.32 22.51 -9.53
CA ASN A 101 6.04 22.90 -10.17
C ASN A 101 5.05 21.89 -10.86
N ASN A 102 3.79 21.74 -10.36
CA ASN A 102 2.56 22.46 -10.86
C ASN A 102 1.14 21.93 -10.44
N MET A 103 0.22 22.88 -10.20
CA MET A 103 -1.26 22.91 -10.46
C MET A 103 -2.24 21.76 -10.11
N ARG A 104 -2.60 21.66 -8.81
CA ARG A 104 -3.98 21.82 -8.25
C ARG A 104 -5.22 21.69 -9.18
N ALA A 105 -6.07 20.66 -8.98
CA ALA A 105 -7.55 20.76 -9.10
C ALA A 105 -8.32 19.56 -8.45
N SER A 106 -8.96 19.83 -7.31
CA SER A 106 -9.73 18.96 -6.42
C SER A 106 -11.15 18.55 -6.88
N LEU A 107 -11.57 17.27 -6.67
CA LEU A 107 -12.71 16.80 -5.82
C LEU A 107 -13.23 15.36 -6.18
N PRO A 108 -13.93 14.62 -5.28
CA PRO A 108 -14.27 13.19 -5.43
C PRO A 108 -15.79 12.82 -5.36
N VAL A 109 -16.09 11.52 -5.51
CA VAL A 109 -17.21 10.67 -4.97
C VAL A 109 -17.20 9.35 -5.78
N LEU A 110 -17.17 8.09 -5.29
CA LEU A 110 -17.53 7.38 -4.03
C LEU A 110 -18.91 6.68 -4.10
N GLU A 111 -18.90 5.37 -4.35
CA GLU A 111 -20.05 4.47 -4.16
C GLU A 111 -19.55 3.03 -3.88
N ARG A 112 -20.06 2.37 -2.83
CA ARG A 112 -19.89 0.92 -2.55
C ARG A 112 -21.07 0.46 -1.70
N ASP A 113 -21.75 -0.60 -2.15
CA ASP A 113 -22.78 -1.29 -1.37
C ASP A 113 -22.16 -2.08 -0.21
N LEU A 114 -22.98 -2.48 0.79
CA LEU A 114 -22.89 -3.82 1.40
C LEU A 114 -24.08 -4.14 2.36
N ASN A 115 -24.22 -5.43 2.65
CA ASN A 115 -25.40 -6.05 3.25
C ASN A 115 -25.05 -6.78 4.58
N ALA A 116 -25.94 -7.66 5.06
CA ALA A 116 -25.75 -8.61 6.16
C ALA A 116 -25.73 -8.06 7.62
N ASN A 117 -26.94 -7.96 8.19
CA ASN A 117 -27.45 -8.80 9.30
C ASN A 117 -26.66 -9.02 10.62
N ASN A 118 -27.45 -9.36 11.65
CA ASN A 118 -27.11 -10.12 12.88
C ASN A 118 -26.15 -9.51 13.93
N PHE A 119 -26.35 -9.75 15.24
CA PHE A 119 -27.60 -9.93 16.04
C PHE A 119 -27.25 -9.96 17.54
N LYS A 120 -27.96 -9.21 18.42
CA LYS A 120 -28.30 -9.54 19.84
C LYS A 120 -28.87 -8.34 20.62
N SER A 121 -30.00 -8.59 21.31
CA SER A 121 -30.44 -8.10 22.65
C SER A 121 -30.21 -6.64 23.10
N ALA A 122 -31.18 -5.94 23.75
CA ALA A 122 -32.57 -6.30 24.10
C ALA A 122 -33.43 -5.11 24.59
N ASN A 123 -34.76 -5.28 24.47
CA ASN A 123 -35.86 -4.76 25.32
C ASN A 123 -36.24 -3.26 25.38
N ASN A 124 -37.57 -3.05 25.44
CA ASN A 124 -38.33 -1.97 26.09
C ASN A 124 -38.55 -0.60 25.39
N ASN A 125 -39.28 -0.64 24.26
CA ASN A 125 -40.62 -0.04 24.08
C ASN A 125 -41.18 0.95 25.16
N PRO A 126 -42.04 1.93 24.78
CA PRO A 126 -41.91 2.93 23.70
C PRO A 126 -42.42 4.35 24.13
N ILE A 127 -42.74 5.23 23.16
CA ILE A 127 -43.35 6.58 23.26
C ILE A 127 -42.36 7.69 23.72
N GLY A 128 -42.12 8.76 22.98
CA GLY A 128 -42.56 9.11 21.61
C GLY A 128 -42.59 10.63 21.37
N PHE A 129 -41.83 11.13 20.40
CA PHE A 129 -41.85 12.55 19.97
C PHE A 129 -41.62 12.67 18.45
N SER A 130 -42.28 13.63 17.82
CA SER A 130 -42.40 13.77 16.36
C SER A 130 -41.56 14.90 15.77
N SER A 131 -41.02 14.71 14.56
CA SER A 131 -40.55 15.81 13.72
C SER A 131 -40.49 15.47 12.22
N PHE A 132 -40.86 16.44 11.38
CA PHE A 132 -40.52 16.60 9.95
C PHE A 132 -40.80 15.47 8.93
N SER A 133 -42.06 15.33 8.55
CA SER A 133 -42.46 15.24 7.13
C SER A 133 -43.87 15.80 6.96
N GLN A 134 -44.12 16.70 6.01
CA GLN A 134 -45.48 17.22 5.77
C GLN A 134 -46.36 16.12 5.15
N PRO A 135 -47.44 15.66 5.81
CA PRO A 135 -48.45 14.87 5.13
C PRO A 135 -49.22 15.75 4.14
N TYR A 136 -49.74 15.17 3.06
CA TYR A 136 -50.69 15.84 2.18
C TYR A 136 -52.04 16.01 2.90
N SER A 137 -52.14 16.98 3.81
CA SER A 137 -53.33 17.27 4.62
C SER A 137 -54.41 17.99 3.82
N GLY A 138 -54.88 17.34 2.76
CA GLY A 138 -55.96 17.79 1.88
C GLY A 138 -56.47 16.60 1.08
N SER A 139 -57.53 15.95 1.56
CA SER A 139 -58.16 14.74 0.99
C SER A 139 -58.96 15.02 -0.29
N ARG A 140 -58.36 15.79 -1.21
CA ARG A 140 -58.95 16.27 -2.45
C ARG A 140 -57.95 16.12 -3.58
N ASP A 141 -58.42 15.53 -4.68
CA ASP A 141 -57.68 15.46 -5.94
C ASP A 141 -57.29 16.89 -6.38
N PRO A 142 -55.98 17.19 -6.56
CA PRO A 142 -55.49 18.52 -6.90
C PRO A 142 -55.71 18.84 -8.39
N ARG A 143 -56.06 17.85 -9.22
CA ARG A 143 -56.29 18.06 -10.65
C ARG A 143 -57.59 18.86 -10.85
N PRO A 144 -57.68 19.75 -11.84
CA PRO A 144 -58.86 20.57 -12.07
C PRO A 144 -59.98 19.76 -12.76
N LEU A 145 -60.42 18.66 -12.15
CA LEU A 145 -61.38 17.70 -12.71
C LEU A 145 -62.75 18.33 -13.08
N ARG A 146 -63.07 19.52 -12.57
CA ARG A 146 -64.31 20.25 -12.95
C ARG A 146 -64.15 21.13 -14.19
N ASP A 147 -62.93 21.47 -14.58
CA ASP A 147 -62.66 22.24 -15.79
C ASP A 147 -62.97 21.42 -17.06
N LYS A 148 -63.61 22.06 -18.02
CA LYS A 148 -63.98 21.46 -19.30
C LYS A 148 -62.80 21.37 -20.25
N ASN A 149 -61.83 22.28 -20.15
CA ASN A 149 -60.61 22.20 -20.96
C ASN A 149 -59.75 21.02 -20.50
N PHE A 150 -59.49 20.91 -19.19
CA PHE A 150 -58.81 19.74 -18.61
C PHE A 150 -59.52 18.41 -18.93
N GLN A 151 -60.85 18.34 -18.79
CA GLN A 151 -61.63 17.15 -19.20
C GLN A 151 -61.42 16.81 -20.69
N SER A 152 -61.41 17.80 -21.58
CA SER A 152 -61.25 17.53 -23.01
C SER A 152 -59.83 17.10 -23.39
N ALA A 153 -58.80 17.59 -22.69
CA ALA A 153 -57.42 17.17 -22.89
C ALA A 153 -57.22 15.69 -22.51
N ILE A 154 -57.58 15.32 -21.28
CA ILE A 154 -57.40 13.93 -20.81
C ILE A 154 -58.31 12.93 -21.55
N GLN A 155 -59.46 13.37 -22.08
CA GLN A 155 -60.28 12.56 -22.99
C GLN A 155 -59.55 12.23 -24.30
N GLN A 156 -58.79 13.18 -24.85
CA GLN A 156 -58.00 12.97 -26.05
C GLN A 156 -56.81 12.06 -25.76
N GLU A 157 -56.05 12.31 -24.69
CA GLU A 157 -54.89 11.48 -24.31
C GLU A 157 -55.25 10.01 -24.04
N ILE A 158 -56.38 9.73 -23.37
CA ILE A 158 -56.87 8.35 -23.18
C ILE A 158 -57.26 7.72 -24.53
N PHE A 159 -57.98 8.45 -25.38
CA PHE A 159 -58.45 7.97 -26.68
C PHE A 159 -57.29 7.62 -27.61
N ASP A 160 -56.31 8.51 -27.72
CA ASP A 160 -55.12 8.33 -28.54
C ASP A 160 -54.28 7.12 -28.04
N TYR A 161 -54.12 6.98 -26.72
CA TYR A 161 -53.40 5.83 -26.14
C TYR A 161 -54.07 4.49 -26.44
N LEU A 162 -55.40 4.40 -26.30
CA LEU A 162 -56.15 3.16 -26.55
C LEU A 162 -56.05 2.73 -28.02
N ILE A 163 -56.12 3.67 -28.96
CA ILE A 163 -55.97 3.39 -30.40
C ILE A 163 -54.55 2.98 -30.75
N GLN A 164 -53.53 3.70 -30.23
CA GLN A 164 -52.12 3.39 -30.48
C GLN A 164 -51.71 1.98 -29.99
N ASN A 165 -52.44 1.43 -29.02
CA ASN A 165 -52.14 0.17 -28.37
C ASN A 165 -53.20 -0.93 -28.65
N THR A 166 -53.91 -0.88 -29.78
CA THR A 166 -54.79 -1.96 -30.28
C THR A 166 -55.96 -2.39 -29.39
N PHE A 167 -56.41 -1.55 -28.44
CA PHE A 167 -57.52 -1.85 -27.52
C PHE A 167 -58.78 -2.44 -28.18
N GLU A 168 -59.18 -1.90 -29.33
CA GLU A 168 -60.38 -2.35 -30.06
C GLU A 168 -60.23 -3.78 -30.61
N ILE A 169 -59.01 -4.20 -30.95
CA ILE A 169 -58.69 -5.54 -31.45
C ILE A 169 -58.71 -6.54 -30.28
N ASP A 170 -58.07 -6.19 -29.17
CA ASP A 170 -57.94 -7.05 -27.99
C ASP A 170 -59.29 -7.31 -27.30
N THR A 171 -60.17 -6.31 -27.31
CA THR A 171 -61.43 -6.33 -26.52
C THR A 171 -62.70 -6.43 -27.35
N ASN A 172 -62.62 -6.25 -28.68
CA ASN A 172 -63.77 -6.06 -29.57
C ASN A 172 -64.73 -4.92 -29.14
N TYR A 173 -64.24 -3.96 -28.34
CA TYR A 173 -65.04 -2.85 -27.82
C TYR A 173 -64.72 -1.54 -28.53
N PRO A 174 -65.65 -0.95 -29.31
CA PRO A 174 -65.37 0.27 -30.07
C PRO A 174 -65.26 1.50 -29.15
N ILE A 175 -64.17 2.26 -29.30
CA ILE A 175 -63.88 3.46 -28.52
C ILE A 175 -64.16 4.73 -29.33
N SER A 176 -64.65 5.78 -28.65
CA SER A 176 -64.82 7.10 -29.25
C SER A 176 -64.66 8.19 -28.21
N LEU A 177 -64.31 9.40 -28.65
CA LEU A 177 -64.30 10.58 -27.79
C LEU A 177 -65.69 10.89 -27.18
N LYS A 178 -66.78 10.38 -27.77
CA LYS A 178 -68.14 10.44 -27.18
C LYS A 178 -68.26 9.49 -25.99
N THR A 179 -67.71 8.28 -26.09
CA THR A 179 -67.68 7.27 -25.02
C THR A 179 -66.96 7.80 -23.77
N LEU A 180 -65.91 8.61 -23.92
CA LEU A 180 -65.21 9.25 -22.79
C LEU A 180 -65.88 10.55 -22.29
N LYS A 181 -66.86 11.09 -23.02
CA LYS A 181 -67.71 12.22 -22.59
C LYS A 181 -68.96 11.75 -21.85
N GLN A 182 -69.52 10.60 -22.23
CA GLN A 182 -70.67 9.95 -21.61
C GLN A 182 -70.41 8.44 -21.55
N PRO A 183 -69.70 7.95 -20.52
CA PRO A 183 -69.38 6.53 -20.39
C PRO A 183 -70.63 5.74 -20.01
N THR A 184 -70.69 4.51 -20.49
CA THR A 184 -71.47 3.49 -19.81
C THR A 184 -70.62 2.89 -18.69
N GLN A 185 -71.28 2.31 -17.69
CA GLN A 185 -70.62 1.44 -16.72
C GLN A 185 -69.78 0.37 -17.45
N LYS A 186 -70.34 -0.20 -18.54
CA LYS A 186 -69.68 -1.16 -19.43
C LYS A 186 -68.39 -0.63 -20.09
N SER A 187 -68.38 0.58 -20.66
CA SER A 187 -67.18 1.11 -21.31
C SER A 187 -66.05 1.37 -20.32
N PHE A 188 -66.36 1.95 -19.16
CA PHE A 188 -65.37 2.18 -18.10
C PHE A 188 -64.67 0.89 -17.68
N VAL A 189 -65.46 -0.18 -17.55
CA VAL A 189 -65.00 -1.51 -17.17
C VAL A 189 -64.04 -2.11 -18.17
N THR A 190 -64.43 -2.19 -19.45
CA THR A 190 -63.59 -2.84 -20.46
C THR A 190 -62.27 -2.09 -20.60
N ILE A 191 -62.31 -0.76 -20.56
CA ILE A 191 -61.11 0.10 -20.57
C ILE A 191 -60.27 -0.11 -19.30
N PHE A 192 -60.87 -0.17 -18.09
CA PHE A 192 -60.14 -0.42 -16.84
C PHE A 192 -59.45 -1.79 -16.86
N LYS A 193 -60.19 -2.85 -17.17
CA LYS A 193 -59.68 -4.22 -17.23
C LYS A 193 -58.47 -4.30 -18.15
N TRP A 194 -58.60 -3.74 -19.36
CA TRP A 194 -57.54 -3.78 -20.35
C TRP A 194 -56.33 -2.91 -19.95
N LEU A 195 -56.56 -1.70 -19.42
CA LEU A 195 -55.48 -0.84 -18.90
C LEU A 195 -54.75 -1.45 -17.70
N TYR A 196 -55.40 -2.33 -16.93
CA TYR A 196 -54.76 -3.05 -15.84
C TYR A 196 -54.02 -4.29 -16.33
N LEU A 197 -54.55 -5.07 -17.28
CA LEU A 197 -53.85 -6.26 -17.81
C LEU A 197 -52.54 -5.93 -18.54
N ARG A 198 -52.32 -4.67 -18.89
CA ARG A 198 -51.01 -4.17 -19.35
C ARG A 198 -50.03 -3.84 -18.22
N LEU A 199 -50.49 -3.69 -16.98
CA LEU A 199 -49.68 -3.49 -15.77
C LEU A 199 -49.34 -4.83 -15.11
N ASP A 200 -50.33 -5.71 -14.96
CA ASP A 200 -50.13 -7.12 -14.59
C ASP A 200 -50.87 -8.05 -15.58
N PRO A 201 -50.14 -8.70 -16.51
CA PRO A 201 -50.71 -9.67 -17.44
C PRO A 201 -51.05 -11.02 -16.78
N GLY A 202 -50.63 -11.26 -15.53
CA GLY A 202 -51.01 -12.43 -14.74
C GLY A 202 -52.42 -12.38 -14.15
N TYR A 203 -53.12 -11.25 -14.29
CA TYR A 203 -54.26 -10.95 -13.41
C TYR A 203 -55.59 -11.67 -13.74
N THR A 204 -56.16 -12.39 -12.75
CA THR A 204 -57.40 -13.18 -12.88
C THR A 204 -58.60 -12.69 -12.04
N PHE A 205 -59.30 -11.68 -12.55
CA PHE A 205 -60.57 -11.09 -12.05
C PHE A 205 -61.67 -12.10 -11.62
N THR A 206 -62.57 -11.82 -10.62
CA THR A 206 -63.64 -12.76 -10.10
C THR A 206 -65.15 -12.28 -10.11
N LYS A 207 -65.93 -12.07 -9.02
CA LYS A 207 -67.43 -11.92 -9.02
C LYS A 207 -68.16 -10.56 -8.73
N SER A 208 -67.60 -9.36 -8.93
CA SER A 208 -68.28 -8.04 -9.03
C SER A 208 -67.77 -7.15 -10.20
N ILE A 209 -67.92 -5.82 -10.17
CA ILE A 209 -66.79 -4.86 -10.43
C ILE A 209 -66.79 -3.77 -9.41
N GLU A 210 -67.99 -3.38 -9.03
CA GLU A 210 -68.17 -2.40 -7.99
C GLU A 210 -67.37 -2.76 -6.73
N TYR A 211 -67.23 -4.07 -6.43
CA TYR A 211 -66.47 -4.56 -5.28
C TYR A 211 -65.00 -4.79 -5.59
N GLU A 212 -64.68 -4.98 -6.88
CA GLU A 212 -63.40 -4.57 -7.43
C GLU A 212 -63.19 -3.04 -7.31
N VAL A 213 -63.27 -2.24 -8.38
CA VAL A 213 -62.41 -1.10 -8.82
C VAL A 213 -61.85 -0.02 -7.80
N TYR A 214 -61.85 -0.23 -6.49
CA TYR A 214 -61.31 0.65 -5.44
C TYR A 214 -59.84 0.40 -5.00
N GLN A 215 -59.31 -0.82 -5.10
CA GLN A 215 -58.06 -1.27 -4.44
C GLN A 215 -56.92 -2.15 -5.10
N LEU A 216 -56.93 -2.65 -6.37
CA LEU A 216 -55.72 -2.71 -7.26
C LEU A 216 -55.22 -1.27 -7.41
N LEU A 217 -56.13 -0.28 -7.53
CA LEU A 217 -55.82 1.14 -7.33
C LEU A 217 -55.10 1.41 -5.99
N LYS A 218 -55.25 0.57 -4.96
CA LYS A 218 -54.59 0.72 -3.66
C LYS A 218 -53.25 -0.03 -3.59
N ILE A 219 -53.01 -1.07 -4.40
CA ILE A 219 -51.66 -1.61 -4.69
C ILE A 219 -50.86 -0.69 -5.61
N LEU A 220 -51.46 -0.28 -6.72
CA LEU A 220 -50.94 0.71 -7.65
C LEU A 220 -50.79 2.10 -6.98
N GLN A 221 -51.15 2.23 -5.70
CA GLN A 221 -50.98 3.41 -4.86
C GLN A 221 -51.55 4.69 -5.50
N TYR A 222 -52.78 4.58 -6.01
CA TYR A 222 -53.54 5.65 -6.64
C TYR A 222 -53.65 6.85 -5.70
N PRO A 223 -52.96 7.97 -6.00
CA PRO A 223 -52.74 9.05 -5.03
C PRO A 223 -54.01 9.83 -4.70
N TYR A 224 -55.13 9.57 -5.40
CA TYR A 224 -56.41 10.25 -5.21
C TYR A 224 -57.52 9.28 -4.79
N LEU A 225 -57.16 8.12 -4.22
CA LEU A 225 -58.13 7.09 -3.85
C LEU A 225 -59.16 7.56 -2.82
N GLU A 226 -58.77 8.40 -1.87
CA GLU A 226 -59.71 9.02 -0.90
C GLU A 226 -60.83 9.82 -1.59
N SER A 227 -60.58 10.34 -2.79
CA SER A 227 -61.60 11.05 -3.57
C SER A 227 -62.65 10.11 -4.15
N ILE A 228 -62.39 8.80 -4.29
CA ILE A 228 -63.30 7.82 -4.88
C ILE A 228 -63.99 7.02 -3.76
N ASN A 229 -65.31 7.10 -3.67
CA ASN A 229 -66.09 6.23 -2.77
C ASN A 229 -66.43 4.92 -3.52
N LYS A 230 -66.31 3.76 -2.86
CA LYS A 230 -66.76 2.45 -3.39
C LYS A 230 -68.16 2.50 -4.01
N SER A 231 -69.09 3.25 -3.42
CA SER A 231 -70.46 3.40 -3.96
C SER A 231 -70.54 4.16 -5.29
N GLN A 232 -69.57 5.02 -5.61
CA GLN A 232 -69.51 5.74 -6.90
C GLN A 232 -69.02 4.84 -8.03
N ILE A 233 -68.30 3.77 -7.70
CA ILE A 233 -67.80 2.78 -8.68
C ILE A 233 -68.97 2.06 -9.34
N SER A 234 -70.12 1.91 -8.66
CA SER A 234 -71.35 1.34 -9.19
C SER A 234 -72.09 2.15 -10.25
N ALA A 235 -71.72 3.42 -10.44
CA ALA A 235 -72.41 4.32 -11.36
C ALA A 235 -71.46 5.43 -11.85
N VAL A 236 -70.35 5.04 -12.48
CA VAL A 236 -69.26 5.97 -12.82
C VAL A 236 -69.68 7.11 -13.75
N GLY A 237 -70.69 6.89 -14.60
CA GLY A 237 -71.23 7.87 -15.54
C GLY A 237 -72.10 8.98 -14.92
N GLY A 238 -72.30 8.96 -13.60
CA GLY A 238 -72.97 10.05 -12.89
C GLY A 238 -72.10 11.30 -12.70
N SER A 239 -72.46 12.14 -11.73
CA SER A 239 -71.68 13.35 -11.36
C SER A 239 -70.25 13.06 -10.87
N GLY A 240 -69.93 11.79 -10.60
CA GLY A 240 -68.58 11.33 -10.27
C GLY A 240 -67.65 11.15 -11.47
N TRP A 241 -68.15 11.14 -12.72
CA TRP A 241 -67.35 10.77 -13.91
C TRP A 241 -65.98 11.42 -14.01
N PRO A 242 -65.79 12.73 -13.75
CA PRO A 242 -64.47 13.34 -13.92
C PRO A 242 -63.36 12.72 -13.04
N LYS A 243 -63.71 12.08 -11.90
CA LYS A 243 -62.75 11.33 -11.07
C LYS A 243 -62.30 10.04 -11.75
N PHE A 244 -63.24 9.31 -12.34
CA PHE A 244 -62.99 8.06 -13.05
C PHE A 244 -62.28 8.30 -14.39
N LEU A 245 -62.62 9.38 -15.09
CA LEU A 245 -61.88 9.88 -16.23
C LEU A 245 -60.42 10.21 -15.85
N GLY A 246 -60.21 10.93 -14.73
CA GLY A 246 -58.87 11.18 -14.19
C GLY A 246 -58.14 9.90 -13.73
N MET A 247 -58.86 8.90 -13.23
CA MET A 247 -58.29 7.60 -12.84
C MET A 247 -57.84 6.78 -14.07
N LEU A 248 -58.63 6.76 -15.15
CA LEU A 248 -58.23 6.15 -16.43
C LEU A 248 -57.04 6.89 -17.06
N HIS A 249 -57.03 8.24 -17.03
CA HIS A 249 -55.89 9.06 -17.48
C HIS A 249 -54.61 8.75 -16.71
N TRP A 250 -54.73 8.51 -15.40
CA TRP A 250 -53.61 8.10 -14.55
C TRP A 250 -53.14 6.67 -14.85
N LEU A 251 -54.04 5.71 -15.12
CA LEU A 251 -53.65 4.36 -15.58
C LEU A 251 -52.93 4.41 -16.94
N VAL A 252 -53.39 5.22 -17.89
CA VAL A 252 -52.69 5.51 -19.15
C VAL A 252 -51.32 6.10 -18.88
N THR A 253 -51.22 7.07 -17.95
CA THR A 253 -49.95 7.69 -17.54
C THR A 253 -49.00 6.71 -16.87
N ILE A 254 -49.49 5.72 -16.11
CA ILE A 254 -48.65 4.68 -15.52
C ILE A 254 -48.17 3.70 -16.59
N ASN A 255 -49.04 3.21 -17.48
CA ASN A 255 -48.60 2.34 -18.57
C ASN A 255 -47.51 3.02 -19.42
N LEU A 256 -47.73 4.27 -19.84
CA LEU A 256 -46.73 5.10 -20.54
C LEU A 256 -45.42 5.37 -19.77
N ARG A 257 -45.39 5.16 -18.45
CA ARG A 257 -44.18 5.22 -17.62
C ARG A 257 -43.55 3.85 -17.45
N LEU A 258 -44.34 2.80 -17.25
CA LEU A 258 -43.92 1.41 -17.16
C LEU A 258 -43.23 0.97 -18.47
N ASP A 259 -43.84 1.25 -19.63
CA ASP A 259 -43.28 1.02 -20.97
C ASP A 259 -41.89 1.68 -21.12
N LYS A 260 -41.69 2.89 -20.55
CA LYS A 260 -40.40 3.61 -20.56
C LYS A 260 -39.40 3.05 -19.55
N CYS A 261 -39.86 2.66 -18.36
CA CYS A 261 -39.02 2.06 -17.33
C CYS A 261 -38.47 0.71 -17.78
N LEU A 262 -39.31 -0.16 -18.38
CA LEU A 262 -38.87 -1.45 -18.91
C LEU A 262 -37.84 -1.26 -20.04
N ASN A 263 -38.11 -0.41 -21.03
CA ASN A 263 -37.15 -0.10 -22.08
C ASN A 263 -35.81 0.44 -21.51
N THR A 264 -35.87 1.30 -20.48
CA THR A 264 -34.65 1.79 -19.80
C THR A 264 -33.89 0.67 -19.07
N LEU A 265 -34.60 -0.29 -18.47
CA LEU A 265 -33.99 -1.47 -17.83
C LEU A 265 -33.36 -2.40 -18.87
N ASP A 266 -34.01 -2.65 -20.01
CA ASP A 266 -33.48 -3.46 -21.11
C ASP A 266 -32.18 -2.85 -21.67
N GLN A 267 -32.16 -1.53 -21.91
CA GLN A 267 -30.96 -0.82 -22.34
C GLN A 267 -29.84 -0.89 -21.28
N ASN A 268 -30.16 -0.79 -20.00
CA ASN A 268 -29.16 -0.91 -18.92
C ASN A 268 -28.59 -2.34 -18.84
N LEU A 269 -29.44 -3.36 -18.94
CA LEU A 269 -29.04 -4.78 -18.89
C LEU A 269 -28.07 -5.13 -20.03
N LEU A 270 -28.32 -4.60 -21.23
CA LEU A 270 -27.44 -4.71 -22.39
C LEU A 270 -26.13 -3.93 -22.20
N ASN A 271 -26.21 -2.66 -21.79
CA ASN A 271 -25.03 -1.80 -21.63
C ASN A 271 -24.04 -2.30 -20.58
N GLN A 272 -24.50 -2.92 -19.48
CA GLN A 272 -23.64 -3.48 -18.43
C GLN A 272 -22.52 -4.38 -18.99
N GLN A 273 -22.82 -5.24 -19.97
CA GLN A 273 -21.83 -6.14 -20.60
C GLN A 273 -20.63 -5.38 -21.22
N THR A 274 -20.81 -4.10 -21.57
CA THR A 274 -19.74 -3.23 -22.09
C THR A 274 -19.06 -2.38 -21.00
N GLN A 275 -19.80 -2.03 -19.94
CA GLN A 275 -19.29 -1.16 -18.86
C GLN A 275 -18.21 -1.83 -18.03
N ASP A 276 -18.33 -3.13 -17.76
CA ASP A 276 -17.28 -3.87 -17.06
C ASP A 276 -15.99 -3.93 -17.90
N LEU A 277 -16.11 -4.22 -19.20
CA LEU A 277 -14.99 -4.24 -20.15
C LEU A 277 -14.24 -2.89 -20.20
N THR A 278 -14.98 -1.78 -20.25
CA THR A 278 -14.40 -0.41 -20.24
C THR A 278 -13.81 0.00 -18.89
N THR A 279 -14.23 -0.63 -17.79
CA THR A 279 -13.61 -0.40 -16.48
C THR A 279 -12.28 -1.15 -16.36
N LEU A 280 -12.25 -2.40 -16.83
CA LEU A 280 -11.06 -3.27 -16.81
C LEU A 280 -9.90 -2.71 -17.66
N SER A 281 -10.18 -1.93 -18.70
CA SER A 281 -9.14 -1.28 -19.52
C SER A 281 -8.40 -0.11 -18.85
N LYS A 282 -8.86 0.40 -17.70
CA LYS A 282 -8.16 1.47 -16.96
C LYS A 282 -6.86 0.95 -16.34
N PRO A 283 -5.81 1.77 -16.17
CA PRO A 283 -4.63 1.36 -15.42
C PRO A 283 -4.96 1.20 -13.93
N VAL A 284 -4.52 0.10 -13.32
CA VAL A 284 -4.40 -0.03 -11.85
C VAL A 284 -3.24 0.85 -11.38
N GLU A 285 -3.46 1.65 -10.34
CA GLU A 285 -2.43 2.44 -9.67
C GLU A 285 -2.22 1.98 -8.21
N ASN A 286 -3.30 1.65 -7.49
CA ASN A 286 -3.28 1.30 -6.07
C ASN A 286 -3.80 -0.14 -5.80
N ILE A 287 -3.63 -0.62 -4.56
CA ILE A 287 -4.14 -1.94 -4.14
C ILE A 287 -5.67 -1.96 -4.12
N GLU A 288 -6.32 -0.86 -3.73
CA GLU A 288 -7.78 -0.71 -3.74
C GLU A 288 -8.36 -0.83 -5.17
N ASP A 289 -7.66 -0.29 -6.17
CA ASP A 289 -8.03 -0.45 -7.59
C ASP A 289 -7.93 -1.90 -8.07
N GLN A 290 -7.09 -2.72 -7.40
CA GLN A 290 -6.91 -4.13 -7.69
C GLN A 290 -7.99 -5.00 -7.00
N GLU A 291 -8.43 -4.64 -5.80
CA GLU A 291 -9.57 -5.29 -5.13
C GLU A 291 -10.88 -5.09 -5.93
N VAL A 292 -11.20 -3.84 -6.28
CA VAL A 292 -12.39 -3.51 -7.10
C VAL A 292 -12.33 -4.16 -8.49
N ARG A 293 -11.12 -4.40 -9.01
CA ARG A 293 -10.92 -5.17 -10.24
C ARG A 293 -11.18 -6.65 -10.06
N GLN A 294 -10.79 -7.24 -8.93
CA GLN A 294 -11.11 -8.64 -8.64
C GLN A 294 -12.63 -8.83 -8.50
N GLU A 295 -13.32 -7.98 -7.74
CA GLU A 295 -14.79 -8.00 -7.63
C GLU A 295 -15.47 -7.96 -9.02
N LYS A 296 -14.95 -7.16 -9.96
CA LYS A 296 -15.45 -7.10 -11.35
C LYS A 296 -15.15 -8.35 -12.17
N TYR A 297 -14.00 -9.00 -11.98
CA TYR A 297 -13.72 -10.29 -12.60
C TYR A 297 -14.60 -11.40 -12.01
N GLU A 298 -14.97 -11.34 -10.73
CA GLU A 298 -15.88 -12.30 -10.10
C GLU A 298 -17.32 -12.10 -10.61
N LEU A 299 -17.85 -10.87 -10.57
CA LEU A 299 -19.18 -10.52 -11.11
C LEU A 299 -19.35 -10.88 -12.60
N MET A 300 -18.32 -10.70 -13.42
CA MET A 300 -18.37 -11.09 -14.85
C MET A 300 -18.46 -12.61 -15.03
N ALA A 301 -17.80 -13.40 -14.18
CA ALA A 301 -17.89 -14.86 -14.20
C ALA A 301 -19.23 -15.36 -13.63
N GLU A 302 -19.73 -14.75 -12.55
CA GLU A 302 -21.05 -15.03 -11.99
C GLU A 302 -22.16 -14.76 -13.01
N ARG A 303 -22.10 -13.63 -13.74
CA ARG A 303 -23.09 -13.32 -14.78
C ARG A 303 -23.16 -14.40 -15.86
N LEU A 304 -22.02 -14.82 -16.41
CA LEU A 304 -21.96 -15.89 -17.40
C LEU A 304 -22.56 -17.21 -16.87
N PHE A 305 -22.37 -17.50 -15.58
CA PHE A 305 -22.91 -18.68 -14.93
C PHE A 305 -24.42 -18.57 -14.64
N ILE A 306 -24.91 -17.37 -14.29
CA ILE A 306 -26.34 -17.05 -14.13
C ILE A 306 -27.07 -17.18 -15.47
N ASP A 307 -26.51 -16.64 -16.55
CA ASP A 307 -27.06 -16.76 -17.91
C ASP A 307 -27.18 -18.26 -18.30
N TYR A 308 -26.08 -19.03 -18.13
CA TYR A 308 -26.07 -20.48 -18.35
C TYR A 308 -27.10 -21.26 -17.52
N ILE A 309 -27.20 -21.00 -16.20
CA ILE A 309 -28.20 -21.65 -15.34
C ILE A 309 -29.61 -21.28 -15.79
N THR A 310 -29.84 -20.01 -16.15
CA THR A 310 -31.16 -19.50 -16.54
C THR A 310 -31.65 -20.19 -17.81
N ASP A 311 -30.82 -20.30 -18.85
CA ASP A 311 -31.21 -20.93 -20.12
C ASP A 311 -31.20 -22.46 -20.05
N SER A 312 -30.32 -23.06 -19.23
CA SER A 312 -30.41 -24.49 -18.89
C SER A 312 -31.71 -24.81 -18.13
N TYR A 313 -32.14 -23.95 -17.20
CA TYR A 313 -33.39 -24.14 -16.46
C TYR A 313 -34.63 -23.94 -17.33
N LYS A 314 -34.64 -22.95 -18.24
CA LYS A 314 -35.67 -22.85 -19.30
C LYS A 314 -35.72 -24.13 -20.15
N THR A 315 -34.58 -24.77 -20.40
CA THR A 315 -34.48 -25.98 -21.23
C THR A 315 -34.97 -27.22 -20.48
N PHE A 316 -34.62 -27.35 -19.21
CA PHE A 316 -35.16 -28.36 -18.28
C PHE A 316 -36.69 -28.25 -18.12
N LEU A 317 -37.23 -27.04 -17.98
CA LEU A 317 -38.69 -26.79 -17.95
C LEU A 317 -39.39 -27.17 -19.26
N ASN A 318 -38.68 -27.20 -20.38
CA ASN A 318 -39.16 -27.72 -21.66
C ASN A 318 -38.94 -29.24 -21.83
N LEU A 319 -38.62 -29.96 -20.75
CA LEU A 319 -38.35 -31.40 -20.71
C LEU A 319 -37.22 -31.85 -21.67
N LYS A 320 -36.17 -31.01 -21.80
CA LYS A 320 -34.93 -31.33 -22.51
C LYS A 320 -33.78 -31.43 -21.53
N ASP A 321 -33.13 -32.59 -21.51
CA ASP A 321 -31.91 -32.85 -20.71
C ASP A 321 -30.59 -32.53 -21.46
N ASP A 322 -30.67 -31.97 -22.67
CA ASP A 322 -29.51 -31.53 -23.42
C ASP A 322 -29.24 -30.03 -23.16
N TYR A 323 -28.11 -29.76 -22.52
CA TYR A 323 -27.61 -28.42 -22.18
C TYR A 323 -26.35 -28.06 -22.99
N SER A 324 -26.02 -28.82 -24.05
CA SER A 324 -24.78 -28.67 -24.81
C SER A 324 -24.65 -27.30 -25.48
N ASP A 325 -25.74 -26.74 -26.01
CA ASP A 325 -25.77 -25.40 -26.60
C ASP A 325 -25.40 -24.32 -25.57
N HIS A 326 -26.08 -24.28 -24.42
CA HIS A 326 -25.80 -23.34 -23.32
C HIS A 326 -24.40 -23.52 -22.76
N MET A 327 -23.92 -24.75 -22.67
CA MET A 327 -22.56 -25.09 -22.25
C MET A 327 -21.51 -24.62 -23.28
N ASN A 328 -21.86 -24.51 -24.57
CA ASN A 328 -20.99 -23.96 -25.60
C ASN A 328 -21.00 -22.43 -25.61
N GLU A 329 -22.15 -21.79 -25.34
CA GLU A 329 -22.23 -20.34 -25.11
C GLU A 329 -21.45 -19.93 -23.84
N LEU A 330 -21.59 -20.69 -22.75
CA LEU A 330 -20.81 -20.51 -21.52
C LEU A 330 -19.30 -20.58 -21.79
N LYS A 331 -18.83 -21.57 -22.57
CA LYS A 331 -17.42 -21.65 -23.00
C LYS A 331 -17.00 -20.43 -23.81
N ALA A 332 -17.79 -20.01 -24.79
CA ALA A 332 -17.49 -18.83 -25.61
C ALA A 332 -17.43 -17.53 -24.79
N GLY A 333 -18.28 -17.42 -23.75
CA GLY A 333 -18.19 -16.35 -22.74
C GLY A 333 -16.91 -16.44 -21.91
N PHE A 334 -16.60 -17.62 -21.38
CA PHE A 334 -15.38 -17.86 -20.60
C PHE A 334 -14.09 -17.69 -21.41
N GLU A 335 -14.08 -17.97 -22.72
CA GLU A 335 -12.94 -17.70 -23.60
C GLU A 335 -12.67 -16.20 -23.75
N ARG A 336 -13.72 -15.37 -23.89
CA ARG A 336 -13.60 -13.89 -23.88
C ARG A 336 -13.07 -13.40 -22.54
N TYR A 337 -13.65 -13.88 -21.43
CA TYR A 337 -13.23 -13.59 -20.06
C TYR A 337 -11.74 -13.94 -19.81
N LEU A 338 -11.32 -15.15 -20.19
CA LEU A 338 -9.93 -15.59 -20.10
C LEU A 338 -9.00 -14.80 -21.02
N HIS A 339 -9.48 -14.31 -22.17
CA HIS A 339 -8.69 -13.42 -23.03
C HIS A 339 -8.43 -12.06 -22.36
N ILE A 340 -9.45 -11.47 -21.72
CA ILE A 340 -9.33 -10.20 -20.98
C ILE A 340 -8.34 -10.35 -19.82
N ILE A 341 -8.47 -11.39 -19.00
CA ILE A 341 -7.53 -11.66 -17.88
C ILE A 341 -6.11 -11.89 -18.41
N LYS A 342 -5.92 -12.64 -19.51
CA LYS A 342 -4.58 -12.83 -20.11
C LYS A 342 -3.98 -11.52 -20.60
N LEU A 343 -4.78 -10.62 -21.19
CA LEU A 343 -4.32 -9.30 -21.62
C LEU A 343 -3.86 -8.45 -20.42
N ASP A 344 -4.61 -8.48 -19.32
CA ASP A 344 -4.28 -7.74 -18.10
C ASP A 344 -3.05 -8.31 -17.38
N VAL A 345 -2.92 -9.64 -17.29
CA VAL A 345 -1.72 -10.31 -16.78
C VAL A 345 -0.49 -9.95 -17.60
N ASN A 346 -0.59 -9.91 -18.94
CA ASN A 346 0.50 -9.48 -19.81
C ASN A 346 0.88 -7.99 -19.60
N ASN A 347 -0.11 -7.13 -19.37
CA ASN A 347 0.07 -5.70 -19.06
C ASN A 347 0.81 -5.53 -17.72
N ILE A 348 0.36 -6.23 -16.68
CA ILE A 348 0.98 -6.24 -15.34
C ILE A 348 2.41 -6.81 -15.41
N GLN A 349 2.64 -7.89 -16.17
CA GLN A 349 3.98 -8.44 -16.38
C GLN A 349 4.90 -7.42 -17.07
N SER A 350 4.47 -6.79 -18.17
CA SER A 350 5.27 -5.79 -18.88
C SER A 350 5.59 -4.57 -18.02
N LYS A 351 4.63 -4.11 -17.20
CA LYS A 351 4.86 -3.08 -16.17
C LYS A 351 5.91 -3.52 -15.14
N ASN A 352 5.84 -4.75 -14.67
CA ASN A 352 6.78 -5.31 -13.68
C ASN A 352 8.20 -5.44 -14.26
N GLU A 353 8.34 -5.92 -15.50
CA GLU A 353 9.62 -5.99 -16.22
C GLU A 353 10.25 -4.60 -16.39
N ASN A 354 9.45 -3.60 -16.79
CA ASN A 354 9.88 -2.21 -16.91
C ASN A 354 10.31 -1.60 -15.56
N MET A 355 9.60 -1.91 -14.47
CA MET A 355 9.97 -1.49 -13.12
C MET A 355 11.21 -2.21 -12.59
N PHE A 356 11.40 -3.49 -12.93
CA PHE A 356 12.61 -4.25 -12.60
C PHE A 356 13.84 -3.71 -13.34
N GLU A 357 13.71 -3.34 -14.62
CA GLU A 357 14.78 -2.67 -15.37
C GLU A 357 15.17 -1.33 -14.71
N LYS A 358 14.18 -0.48 -14.37
CA LYS A 358 14.41 0.77 -13.63
C LYS A 358 15.09 0.53 -12.28
N PHE A 359 14.70 -0.52 -11.56
CA PHE A 359 15.32 -0.92 -10.31
C PHE A 359 16.78 -1.36 -10.51
N GLU A 360 17.07 -2.22 -11.48
CA GLU A 360 18.44 -2.67 -11.78
C GLU A 360 19.34 -1.52 -12.27
N ILE A 361 18.84 -0.61 -13.11
CA ILE A 361 19.57 0.61 -13.50
C ILE A 361 19.92 1.44 -12.25
N SER A 362 18.97 1.58 -11.31
CA SER A 362 19.16 2.34 -10.07
C SER A 362 20.14 1.64 -9.11
N ARG A 363 20.03 0.33 -8.95
CA ARG A 363 20.96 -0.54 -8.20
C ARG A 363 22.39 -0.43 -8.74
N ASN A 364 22.56 -0.53 -10.06
CA ASN A 364 23.85 -0.38 -10.74
C ASN A 364 24.45 1.03 -10.57
N ARG A 365 23.62 2.09 -10.53
CA ARG A 365 24.06 3.44 -10.19
C ARG A 365 24.55 3.54 -8.74
N VAL A 366 23.82 2.96 -7.78
CA VAL A 366 24.20 2.93 -6.36
C VAL A 366 25.50 2.14 -6.13
N GLU A 367 25.70 1.02 -6.81
CA GLU A 367 26.94 0.24 -6.70
C GLU A 367 28.16 0.98 -7.27
N LYS A 368 28.04 1.58 -8.47
CA LYS A 368 29.08 2.43 -9.05
C LYS A 368 29.43 3.60 -8.13
N LEU A 369 28.43 4.23 -7.51
CA LEU A 369 28.59 5.30 -6.53
C LEU A 369 29.30 4.82 -5.25
N LYS A 370 28.98 3.61 -4.75
CA LYS A 370 29.66 2.98 -3.61
C LYS A 370 31.14 2.72 -3.89
N VAL A 371 31.48 2.20 -5.08
CA VAL A 371 32.87 2.00 -5.51
C VAL A 371 33.61 3.32 -5.69
N ALA A 372 32.96 4.34 -6.28
CA ALA A 372 33.55 5.67 -6.43
C ALA A 372 33.87 6.33 -5.08
N ARG A 373 32.95 6.25 -4.10
CA ARG A 373 33.20 6.71 -2.71
C ARG A 373 34.38 5.97 -2.08
N GLY A 374 34.48 4.65 -2.22
CA GLY A 374 35.60 3.87 -1.70
C GLY A 374 36.96 4.20 -2.34
N LYS A 375 36.98 4.56 -3.63
CA LYS A 375 38.21 5.06 -4.29
C LYS A 375 38.59 6.46 -3.79
N SER A 376 37.61 7.34 -3.61
CA SER A 376 37.82 8.70 -3.11
C SER A 376 38.42 8.71 -1.70
N THR A 377 37.90 7.88 -0.78
CA THR A 377 38.46 7.77 0.58
C THR A 377 39.87 7.18 0.59
N ALA A 378 40.17 6.19 -0.27
CA ALA A 378 41.52 5.64 -0.40
C ALA A 378 42.52 6.68 -0.92
N LEU A 379 42.19 7.40 -2.00
CA LEU A 379 43.07 8.42 -2.59
C LEU A 379 43.31 9.60 -1.63
N ASN A 380 42.31 10.04 -0.88
CA ASN A 380 42.49 11.05 0.16
C ASN A 380 43.40 10.55 1.29
N GLY A 381 43.28 9.27 1.68
CA GLY A 381 44.16 8.63 2.64
C GLY A 381 45.62 8.53 2.16
N ASP A 382 45.84 8.29 0.87
CA ASP A 382 47.19 8.24 0.28
C ASP A 382 47.80 9.64 0.08
N LEU A 383 47.01 10.64 -0.32
CA LEU A 383 47.44 12.05 -0.39
C LEU A 383 48.01 12.51 0.96
N VAL A 384 47.33 12.21 2.07
CA VAL A 384 47.80 12.53 3.43
C VAL A 384 49.11 11.80 3.78
N LYS A 385 49.32 10.56 3.29
CA LYS A 385 50.60 9.84 3.48
C LYS A 385 51.72 10.49 2.67
N PHE A 386 51.48 10.83 1.40
CA PHE A 386 52.46 11.45 0.53
C PHE A 386 52.88 12.84 1.03
N GLN A 387 51.94 13.64 1.52
CA GLN A 387 52.26 14.94 2.14
C GLN A 387 53.21 14.76 3.33
N LYS A 388 52.87 13.89 4.28
CA LYS A 388 53.73 13.56 5.45
C LYS A 388 55.11 13.04 5.03
N TYR A 389 55.18 12.21 3.99
CA TYR A 389 56.44 11.71 3.44
C TYR A 389 57.29 12.85 2.85
N VAL A 390 56.71 13.70 2.00
CA VAL A 390 57.37 14.86 1.39
C VAL A 390 57.94 15.79 2.46
N ASP A 391 57.16 16.12 3.48
CA ASP A 391 57.62 17.03 4.54
C ASP A 391 58.71 16.40 5.42
N SER A 392 58.65 15.07 5.67
CA SER A 392 59.73 14.34 6.34
C SER A 392 61.03 14.26 5.52
N MET A 393 60.95 14.38 4.19
CA MET A 393 62.11 14.36 3.29
C MET A 393 62.76 15.73 3.14
N LYS A 394 61.97 16.83 3.18
CA LYS A 394 62.49 18.20 3.26
C LYS A 394 63.37 18.37 4.50
N ALA A 395 62.83 18.06 5.69
CA ALA A 395 63.57 18.17 6.95
C ALA A 395 64.88 17.35 6.94
N LYS A 396 64.85 16.12 6.40
CA LYS A 396 66.08 15.32 6.22
C LYS A 396 67.10 15.96 5.28
N SER A 397 66.64 16.56 4.18
CA SER A 397 67.55 17.23 3.21
C SER A 397 68.29 18.43 3.82
N GLU A 398 67.72 19.06 4.84
CA GLU A 398 68.31 20.17 5.58
C GLU A 398 69.30 19.68 6.67
N GLU A 399 69.01 18.55 7.35
CA GLU A 399 69.87 18.01 8.41
C GLU A 399 71.20 17.40 7.93
N TRP A 400 71.19 16.63 6.84
CA TRP A 400 72.36 15.85 6.42
C TRP A 400 73.63 16.66 6.11
N PRO A 401 73.61 17.79 5.37
CA PRO A 401 74.84 18.56 5.11
C PRO A 401 75.46 19.13 6.40
N ILE A 402 74.64 19.54 7.37
CA ILE A 402 75.10 20.07 8.66
C ILE A 402 75.83 18.98 9.48
N LYS A 403 75.36 17.73 9.40
CA LYS A 403 75.99 16.58 10.08
C LYS A 403 77.29 16.15 9.41
N LEU A 404 77.35 16.24 8.07
CA LEU A 404 78.51 15.80 7.30
C LEU A 404 79.74 16.69 7.56
N SER A 405 79.56 18.02 7.52
CA SER A 405 80.62 19.01 7.83
C SER A 405 81.30 18.74 9.17
N LYS A 406 80.53 18.52 10.24
CA LYS A 406 81.08 18.29 11.60
C LYS A 406 81.97 17.05 11.69
N ILE A 407 81.61 15.99 10.97
CA ILE A 407 82.37 14.73 10.97
C ILE A 407 83.70 14.92 10.21
N GLU A 408 83.71 15.74 9.16
CA GLU A 408 84.95 16.07 8.44
C GLU A 408 85.92 16.91 9.29
N ASP A 409 85.39 17.85 10.08
CA ASP A 409 86.18 18.66 11.03
C ASP A 409 86.82 17.79 12.13
N GLU A 410 86.02 16.98 12.84
CA GLU A 410 86.49 16.07 13.91
C GLU A 410 87.56 15.08 13.41
N LEU A 411 87.41 14.56 12.18
CA LEU A 411 88.30 13.57 11.59
C LEU A 411 89.68 14.14 11.24
N ASN A 412 89.78 15.44 10.97
CA ASN A 412 91.05 16.12 10.73
C ASN A 412 91.81 16.36 12.05
N GLU A 413 91.12 16.80 13.10
CA GLU A 413 91.70 17.02 14.44
C GLU A 413 92.38 15.75 14.98
N LYS A 414 91.73 14.58 14.88
CA LYS A 414 92.31 13.32 15.37
C LYS A 414 93.52 12.83 14.57
N LYS A 415 93.62 13.16 13.28
CA LYS A 415 94.79 12.81 12.44
C LYS A 415 96.05 13.60 12.82
N GLU A 416 95.90 14.84 13.27
CA GLU A 416 97.02 15.68 13.68
C GLU A 416 97.62 15.20 15.00
N ASN A 417 96.77 14.97 16.01
CA ASN A 417 97.15 14.46 17.32
C ASN A 417 97.96 13.14 17.27
N ILE A 418 97.61 12.21 16.37
CA ILE A 418 98.30 10.91 16.24
C ILE A 418 99.77 11.07 15.84
N LYS A 419 100.11 12.08 15.00
CA LYS A 419 101.50 12.27 14.54
C LYS A 419 102.43 12.68 15.68
N LEU A 420 102.03 13.67 16.48
CA LEU A 420 102.84 14.24 17.55
C LEU A 420 103.29 13.17 18.55
N ILE A 421 102.36 12.31 19.00
CA ILE A 421 102.63 11.25 19.98
C ILE A 421 103.67 10.25 19.45
N THR A 422 103.70 9.96 18.14
CA THR A 422 104.67 9.02 17.56
C THR A 422 106.10 9.54 17.54
N GLU A 423 106.31 10.87 17.53
CA GLU A 423 107.66 11.47 17.57
C GLU A 423 108.25 11.47 18.99
N GLU A 424 107.43 11.70 20.02
CA GLU A 424 107.87 11.72 21.42
C GLU A 424 108.39 10.37 21.90
N ILE A 425 107.69 9.28 21.55
CA ILE A 425 108.04 7.90 21.97
C ILE A 425 109.47 7.54 21.49
N SER A 426 109.81 7.90 20.25
CA SER A 426 111.12 7.62 19.66
C SER A 426 112.25 8.32 20.42
N GLN A 427 112.04 9.58 20.84
CA GLN A 427 113.06 10.37 21.54
C GLN A 427 113.39 9.82 22.93
N ILE A 428 112.38 9.29 23.64
CA ILE A 428 112.54 8.78 25.01
C ILE A 428 113.41 7.52 25.04
N GLN A 429 113.17 6.56 24.13
CA GLN A 429 113.95 5.31 24.05
C GLN A 429 115.43 5.60 23.78
N ASP A 430 115.70 6.52 22.84
CA ASP A 430 117.04 6.96 22.45
C ASP A 430 117.80 7.66 23.60
N SER A 431 117.07 8.27 24.55
CA SER A 431 117.64 8.94 25.73
C SER A 431 118.04 7.97 26.86
N LEU A 432 117.41 6.80 26.93
CA LEU A 432 117.59 5.81 28.01
C LEU A 432 118.85 4.97 27.81
N GLN A 433 119.13 4.53 26.57
CA GLN A 433 120.34 3.77 26.25
C GLN A 433 121.64 4.55 26.58
N ARG A 434 121.59 5.89 26.55
CA ARG A 434 122.74 6.77 26.79
C ARG A 434 123.11 6.94 28.28
N LYS A 435 122.30 6.46 29.23
CA LYS A 435 122.40 6.86 30.67
C LYS A 435 122.90 5.80 31.65
N GLY A 436 123.03 4.53 31.26
CA GLY A 436 123.89 3.54 31.94
C GLY A 436 123.69 3.30 33.45
N LEU A 437 122.48 3.43 34.00
CA LEU A 437 122.21 3.23 35.43
C LEU A 437 122.06 1.74 35.81
N SER A 438 122.57 1.36 36.98
CA SER A 438 122.72 -0.04 37.43
C SER A 438 121.47 -0.65 38.06
N VAL A 439 121.36 -1.98 37.97
CA VAL A 439 120.16 -2.78 38.28
C VAL A 439 119.87 -2.92 39.78
N GLU A 440 120.86 -2.97 40.67
CA GLU A 440 120.60 -3.12 42.13
C GLU A 440 119.78 -1.96 42.73
N GLN A 441 119.97 -0.73 42.23
CA GLN A 441 119.14 0.42 42.63
C GLN A 441 117.72 0.36 42.03
N ILE A 442 117.54 -0.39 40.94
CA ILE A 442 116.23 -0.73 40.41
C ILE A 442 115.60 -1.84 41.27
N GLU A 443 116.35 -2.85 41.72
CA GLU A 443 115.85 -3.94 42.59
C GLU A 443 115.36 -3.45 43.96
N ASN A 444 116.11 -2.59 44.65
CA ASN A 444 115.66 -2.06 45.94
C ASN A 444 114.41 -1.15 45.79
N LYS A 445 114.34 -0.40 44.67
CA LYS A 445 113.10 0.29 44.26
C LYS A 445 112.01 -0.68 43.80
N ASN A 446 112.35 -1.88 43.34
CA ASN A 446 111.39 -2.92 42.95
C ASN A 446 110.78 -3.61 44.17
N GLU A 447 111.49 -3.73 45.31
CA GLU A 447 110.88 -4.17 46.57
C GLU A 447 109.89 -3.13 47.11
N GLN A 448 110.26 -1.84 47.09
CA GLN A 448 109.33 -0.74 47.43
C GLN A 448 108.15 -0.69 46.45
N LYS A 449 108.41 -0.90 45.15
CA LYS A 449 107.37 -1.04 44.12
C LYS A 449 106.50 -2.28 44.32
N LEU A 450 107.03 -3.41 44.83
CA LEU A 450 106.26 -4.62 45.15
C LEU A 450 105.38 -4.46 46.39
N GLN A 451 105.79 -3.61 47.35
CA GLN A 451 104.94 -3.22 48.48
C GLN A 451 103.85 -2.25 48.02
N LEU A 452 104.21 -1.24 47.22
CA LEU A 452 103.23 -0.34 46.58
C LEU A 452 102.30 -1.08 45.60
N GLU A 453 102.77 -2.09 44.88
CA GLU A 453 101.95 -2.95 44.01
C GLU A 453 100.97 -3.76 44.85
N LYS A 454 101.35 -4.28 46.03
CA LYS A 454 100.40 -4.92 46.94
C LYS A 454 99.37 -3.96 47.56
N GLU A 455 99.75 -2.71 47.81
CA GLU A 455 98.78 -1.69 48.24
C GLU A 455 97.87 -1.26 47.08
N ILE A 456 98.41 -1.12 45.87
CA ILE A 456 97.66 -0.88 44.63
C ILE A 456 96.73 -2.06 44.33
N ASP A 457 97.15 -3.31 44.52
CA ASP A 457 96.33 -4.51 44.33
C ASP A 457 95.17 -4.53 45.34
N GLN A 458 95.40 -4.18 46.61
CA GLN A 458 94.32 -4.05 47.61
C GLN A 458 93.40 -2.85 47.35
N ILE A 459 93.89 -1.79 46.74
CA ILE A 459 93.09 -0.64 46.31
C ILE A 459 92.31 -1.00 45.03
N ALA A 460 92.89 -1.81 44.14
CA ALA A 460 92.27 -2.31 42.91
C ALA A 460 91.20 -3.36 43.21
N GLU A 461 91.43 -4.28 44.16
CA GLU A 461 90.43 -5.24 44.63
C GLU A 461 89.23 -4.50 45.25
N LYS A 462 89.47 -3.48 46.09
CA LYS A 462 88.41 -2.59 46.61
C LYS A 462 87.75 -1.76 45.51
N ALA A 463 88.51 -1.30 44.50
CA ALA A 463 87.95 -0.58 43.36
C ALA A 463 87.08 -1.51 42.50
N ASP A 464 87.44 -2.78 42.34
CA ASP A 464 86.63 -3.80 41.67
C ASP A 464 85.42 -4.22 42.51
N GLU A 465 85.52 -4.28 43.84
CA GLU A 465 84.35 -4.39 44.74
C GLU A 465 83.40 -3.21 44.53
N PHE A 466 83.88 -1.96 44.61
CA PHE A 466 83.07 -0.76 44.36
C PHE A 466 82.53 -0.71 42.92
N VAL A 467 83.30 -1.11 41.91
CA VAL A 467 82.86 -1.18 40.51
C VAL A 467 81.84 -2.31 40.34
N SER A 468 81.92 -3.42 41.07
CA SER A 468 80.90 -4.47 41.09
C SER A 468 79.61 -3.97 41.75
N LEU A 469 79.72 -3.18 42.81
CA LEU A 469 78.59 -2.56 43.50
C LEU A 469 77.94 -1.48 42.61
N ILE A 470 78.73 -0.66 41.92
CA ILE A 470 78.27 0.32 40.92
C ILE A 470 77.62 -0.39 39.72
N LYS A 471 78.17 -1.52 39.26
CA LYS A 471 77.55 -2.36 38.21
C LYS A 471 76.22 -2.95 38.69
N SER A 472 76.13 -3.48 39.91
CA SER A 472 74.89 -4.06 40.46
C SER A 472 73.81 -3.00 40.67
N THR A 473 74.14 -1.87 41.30
CA THR A 473 73.23 -0.73 41.49
C THR A 473 72.86 -0.06 40.17
N LYS A 474 73.75 0.01 39.18
CA LYS A 474 73.40 0.42 37.81
C LYS A 474 72.40 -0.54 37.17
N VAL A 475 72.61 -1.85 37.28
CA VAL A 475 71.68 -2.88 36.77
C VAL A 475 70.33 -2.84 37.49
N ASP A 476 70.29 -2.56 38.79
CA ASP A 476 69.03 -2.41 39.54
C ASP A 476 68.34 -1.08 39.23
N ASN A 477 69.07 0.02 39.07
CA ASN A 477 68.54 1.28 38.55
C ASN A 477 68.03 1.13 37.12
N GLU A 478 68.67 0.32 36.28
CA GLU A 478 68.25 0.01 34.91
C GLU A 478 66.96 -0.83 34.91
N LYS A 479 66.83 -1.83 35.80
CA LYS A 479 65.56 -2.55 36.02
C LYS A 479 64.45 -1.60 36.48
N VAL A 480 64.72 -0.73 37.45
CA VAL A 480 63.75 0.27 37.94
C VAL A 480 63.35 1.21 36.80
N PHE A 481 64.31 1.70 36.02
CA PHE A 481 64.06 2.55 34.85
C PHE A 481 63.25 1.83 33.76
N VAL A 482 63.50 0.55 33.50
CA VAL A 482 62.68 -0.28 32.59
C VAL A 482 61.26 -0.42 33.15
N THR A 483 61.08 -0.74 34.43
CA THR A 483 59.71 -0.82 35.02
C THR A 483 58.99 0.53 35.04
N PHE A 484 59.72 1.65 35.13
CA PHE A 484 59.19 3.01 35.02
C PHE A 484 58.82 3.36 33.56
N GLN A 485 59.67 2.99 32.59
CA GLN A 485 59.37 3.14 31.17
C GLN A 485 58.16 2.27 30.77
N ASP A 486 58.05 1.05 31.30
CA ASP A 486 56.93 0.15 31.05
C ASP A 486 55.65 0.57 31.79
N SER A 487 55.74 1.22 32.95
CA SER A 487 54.55 1.83 33.59
C SER A 487 54.10 3.09 32.85
N ILE A 488 55.02 3.89 32.30
CA ILE A 488 54.70 5.01 31.40
C ILE A 488 54.14 4.52 30.06
N ARG A 489 54.61 3.38 29.52
CA ARG A 489 53.99 2.73 28.36
C ARG A 489 52.57 2.27 28.69
N GLN A 490 52.38 1.49 29.75
CA GLN A 490 51.05 1.06 30.21
C GLN A 490 50.10 2.23 30.45
N TYR A 491 50.57 3.33 31.04
CA TYR A 491 49.79 4.55 31.20
C TYR A 491 49.41 5.17 29.84
N ASN A 492 50.36 5.34 28.92
CA ASN A 492 50.10 5.89 27.58
C ASN A 492 49.24 4.95 26.71
N ASP A 493 49.32 3.63 26.89
CA ASP A 493 48.50 2.63 26.19
C ASP A 493 47.07 2.61 26.75
N LEU A 494 46.89 2.70 28.07
CA LEU A 494 45.59 2.87 28.71
C LEU A 494 44.97 4.24 28.36
N LEU A 495 45.78 5.30 28.27
CA LEU A 495 45.36 6.60 27.76
C LEU A 495 44.91 6.47 26.30
N LEU A 496 45.64 5.73 25.46
CA LEU A 496 45.27 5.50 24.06
C LEU A 496 44.00 4.64 23.93
N GLU A 497 43.78 3.65 24.79
CA GLU A 497 42.55 2.86 24.82
C GLU A 497 41.34 3.70 25.31
N PHE A 498 41.55 4.52 26.35
CA PHE A 498 40.55 5.47 26.83
C PHE A 498 40.19 6.50 25.75
N LEU A 499 41.18 7.10 25.07
CA LEU A 499 40.96 8.00 23.94
C LEU A 499 40.29 7.30 22.76
N THR A 500 40.66 6.04 22.46
CA THR A 500 40.05 5.25 21.38
C THR A 500 38.59 4.89 21.67
N SER A 501 38.25 4.60 22.93
CA SER A 501 36.87 4.35 23.35
C SER A 501 36.05 5.64 23.46
N ARG A 502 36.62 6.75 23.95
CA ARG A 502 35.96 8.07 23.99
C ARG A 502 35.71 8.64 22.60
N ARG A 503 36.66 8.54 21.67
CA ARG A 503 36.49 8.96 20.27
C ARG A 503 35.44 8.13 19.53
N LYS A 504 35.26 6.84 19.86
CA LYS A 504 34.13 6.03 19.36
C LYS A 504 32.76 6.51 19.88
N LEU A 505 32.73 7.20 21.03
CA LEU A 505 31.53 7.82 21.61
C LEU A 505 31.38 9.31 21.20
N GLY A 506 32.17 9.80 20.24
CA GLY A 506 32.11 11.20 19.79
C GLY A 506 32.66 12.22 20.79
N HIS A 507 33.38 11.77 21.82
CA HIS A 507 34.05 12.64 22.77
C HIS A 507 35.53 12.74 22.38
N ASP A 508 35.87 13.75 21.58
CA ASP A 508 37.26 14.16 21.46
C ASP A 508 37.73 14.77 22.79
N ILE A 509 38.97 14.43 23.17
CA ILE A 509 39.69 14.93 24.34
C ILE A 509 41.07 15.30 23.81
N GLU A 510 41.57 16.47 24.17
CA GLU A 510 42.88 16.93 23.71
C GLU A 510 43.97 16.04 24.31
N ILE A 511 44.83 15.51 23.43
CA ILE A 511 45.74 14.40 23.75
C ILE A 511 47.01 14.90 24.45
N GLU A 512 47.33 16.18 24.26
CA GLU A 512 48.62 16.78 24.59
C GLU A 512 48.84 17.00 26.10
N PRO A 513 47.88 17.51 26.92
CA PRO A 513 48.12 17.75 28.34
C PRO A 513 48.09 16.49 29.23
N LEU A 514 47.69 15.32 28.72
CA LEU A 514 47.70 14.05 29.47
C LEU A 514 48.83 13.10 29.07
N LYS A 515 49.58 13.39 28.00
CA LYS A 515 50.61 12.48 27.51
C LYS A 515 51.91 12.66 28.30
N ILE A 516 52.16 11.77 29.26
CA ILE A 516 53.45 11.72 29.97
C ILE A 516 54.54 11.31 28.98
N THR A 517 55.22 12.31 28.41
CA THR A 517 56.44 12.15 27.60
C THR A 517 57.66 12.38 28.46
N LEU A 518 58.48 11.34 28.63
CA LEU A 518 59.83 11.47 29.16
C LEU A 518 60.64 12.44 28.27
N PRO A 519 61.39 13.40 28.83
CA PRO A 519 62.36 14.17 28.06
C PRO A 519 63.37 13.22 27.41
N ASN A 520 63.73 13.48 26.14
CA ASN A 520 64.66 12.62 25.40
C ASN A 520 66.04 12.48 26.09
N GLU A 521 66.40 13.45 26.92
CA GLU A 521 67.61 13.49 27.76
C GLU A 521 67.66 12.37 28.82
N VAL A 522 66.50 11.81 29.20
CA VAL A 522 66.40 10.71 30.18
C VAL A 522 66.55 9.33 29.52
N VAL A 523 66.45 9.24 28.19
CA VAL A 523 66.44 7.98 27.43
C VAL A 523 67.85 7.41 27.21
N VAL A 524 68.91 8.15 27.59
CA VAL A 524 70.31 7.75 27.42
C VAL A 524 71.02 7.72 28.79
N PRO A 525 71.65 6.60 29.21
CA PRO A 525 72.20 6.42 30.56
C PRO A 525 73.58 7.10 30.75
N ASN A 526 73.76 8.29 30.18
CA ASN A 526 75.04 8.99 30.03
C ASN A 526 75.00 10.38 30.69
N SER A 527 74.71 10.44 31.99
CA SER A 527 74.78 11.67 32.78
C SER A 527 75.08 11.34 34.24
N GLU A 528 76.10 11.96 34.84
CA GLU A 528 76.49 11.78 36.25
C GLU A 528 75.55 12.52 37.22
N ASN A 529 74.44 13.07 36.72
CA ASN A 529 73.46 13.81 37.49
C ASN A 529 72.48 12.88 38.19
N ALA A 530 72.36 13.03 39.51
CA ALA A 530 71.22 12.48 40.24
C ALA A 530 69.90 12.98 39.62
N LEU A 531 69.04 12.03 39.24
CA LEU A 531 67.78 12.30 38.56
C LEU A 531 66.68 12.62 39.59
N THR A 532 66.73 13.83 40.15
CA THR A 532 65.70 14.33 41.07
C THR A 532 64.34 14.48 40.37
N MET A 533 63.26 14.33 41.14
CA MET A 533 61.87 14.49 40.63
C MET A 533 61.67 15.79 39.85
N ASP A 534 62.27 16.88 40.34
CA ASP A 534 62.16 18.23 39.77
C ASP A 534 62.84 18.37 38.38
N LYS A 535 63.74 17.44 38.02
CA LYS A 535 64.34 17.34 36.67
C LYS A 535 63.55 16.44 35.73
N LEU A 536 62.83 15.44 36.26
CA LEU A 536 61.90 14.60 35.49
C LEU A 536 60.63 15.36 35.12
N PHE A 537 60.18 16.25 36.01
CA PHE A 537 58.92 16.98 35.89
C PHE A 537 59.12 18.47 36.21
N PRO A 538 59.51 19.30 35.22
CA PRO A 538 59.61 20.74 35.41
C PRO A 538 58.25 21.37 35.78
N THR A 539 58.29 22.27 36.78
CA THR A 539 57.45 23.49 36.96
C THR A 539 56.23 23.64 36.04
N ASP A 540 54.98 23.77 36.50
CA ASP A 540 54.54 24.52 37.70
C ASP A 540 53.39 23.88 38.53
N HIS A 541 53.08 22.60 38.33
CA HIS A 541 51.90 21.98 38.98
C HIS A 541 52.20 20.67 39.74
N PRO A 542 51.63 20.46 40.94
CA PRO A 542 51.87 19.27 41.75
C PRO A 542 51.51 17.97 41.01
N MET A 543 52.50 17.09 40.86
CA MET A 543 52.47 15.95 39.92
C MET A 543 51.33 14.93 40.07
N PRO A 544 50.75 14.66 41.26
CA PRO A 544 49.51 13.90 41.35
C PRO A 544 48.31 14.79 41.02
N GLU A 545 48.22 15.94 41.66
CA GLU A 545 47.05 16.83 41.65
C GLU A 545 46.76 17.45 40.28
N TYR A 546 47.77 17.73 39.44
CA TYR A 546 47.50 18.28 38.10
C TYR A 546 46.79 17.28 37.21
N TYR A 547 47.37 16.10 37.03
CA TYR A 547 46.76 15.03 36.24
C TYR A 547 45.48 14.52 36.89
N GLN A 548 45.39 14.48 38.23
CA GLN A 548 44.16 14.16 38.95
C GLN A 548 43.08 15.22 38.71
N ASN A 549 43.39 16.52 38.77
CA ASN A 549 42.42 17.60 38.52
C ASN A 549 42.00 17.66 37.05
N MET A 550 42.90 17.36 36.11
CA MET A 550 42.58 17.26 34.68
C MET A 550 41.71 16.02 34.40
N LEU A 551 42.02 14.87 34.99
CA LEU A 551 41.18 13.67 34.93
C LEU A 551 39.86 13.85 35.69
N LEU A 552 39.81 14.66 36.74
CA LEU A 552 38.58 15.04 37.45
C LEU A 552 37.76 16.07 36.66
N SER A 553 38.37 16.97 35.88
CA SER A 553 37.65 17.83 34.94
C SER A 553 37.07 16.97 33.82
N ILE A 554 37.88 16.14 33.17
CA ILE A 554 37.43 15.18 32.16
C ILE A 554 36.33 14.26 32.73
N ASN A 555 36.45 13.78 33.97
CA ASN A 555 35.40 13.00 34.62
C ASN A 555 34.16 13.85 34.96
N SER A 556 34.33 15.12 35.34
CA SER A 556 33.22 16.07 35.54
C SER A 556 32.49 16.36 34.24
N ASP A 557 33.21 16.51 33.12
CA ASP A 557 32.64 16.75 31.79
C ASP A 557 32.02 15.48 31.20
N ILE A 558 32.60 14.30 31.45
CA ILE A 558 31.97 13.00 31.19
C ILE A 558 30.72 12.81 32.06
N MET A 559 30.73 13.22 33.33
CA MET A 559 29.57 13.12 34.22
C MET A 559 28.48 14.10 33.82
N LYS A 560 28.80 15.35 33.45
CA LYS A 560 27.89 16.31 32.79
C LYS A 560 27.38 15.78 31.46
N ARG A 561 28.19 15.05 30.68
CA ARG A 561 27.71 14.45 29.42
C ARG A 561 26.84 13.22 29.67
N ILE A 562 27.09 12.43 30.71
CA ILE A 562 26.21 11.36 31.18
C ILE A 562 24.92 11.95 31.77
N GLU A 563 24.99 13.10 32.44
CA GLU A 563 23.83 13.79 33.01
C GLU A 563 22.98 14.43 31.92
N THR A 564 23.58 15.15 30.96
CA THR A 564 22.85 15.62 29.77
C THR A 564 22.31 14.45 28.96
N LEU A 565 23.09 13.39 28.67
CA LEU A 565 22.53 12.20 28.00
C LEU A 565 21.44 11.49 28.83
N LYS A 566 21.39 11.68 30.16
CA LYS A 566 20.28 11.23 31.01
C LYS A 566 19.09 12.19 30.99
N THR A 567 19.28 13.50 30.87
CA THR A 567 18.16 14.45 30.67
C THR A 567 17.61 14.30 29.26
N ASP A 568 18.47 14.23 28.24
CA ASP A 568 18.15 13.92 26.84
C ASP A 568 17.36 12.59 26.77
N ASN A 569 17.85 11.52 27.42
CA ASN A 569 17.11 10.25 27.46
C ASN A 569 15.83 10.32 28.32
N GLN A 570 15.78 11.08 29.42
CA GLN A 570 14.55 11.26 30.19
C GLN A 570 13.52 12.13 29.45
N GLU A 571 13.95 13.05 28.60
CA GLU A 571 13.09 13.84 27.73
C GLU A 571 12.58 12.99 26.58
N LEU A 572 13.42 12.13 25.99
CA LEU A 572 12.98 11.10 25.03
C LEU A 572 12.09 10.03 25.68
N GLU A 573 12.33 9.62 26.92
CA GLU A 573 11.45 8.70 27.68
C GLU A 573 10.12 9.38 28.05
N ARG A 574 10.11 10.70 28.33
CA ARG A 574 8.88 11.49 28.48
C ARG A 574 8.16 11.68 27.16
N GLU A 575 8.86 11.93 26.05
CA GLU A 575 8.27 12.08 24.71
C GLU A 575 7.70 10.74 24.24
N ILE A 576 8.43 9.64 24.39
CA ILE A 576 7.92 8.28 24.15
C ILE A 576 6.75 7.99 25.11
N GLY A 577 6.82 8.39 26.37
CA GLY A 577 5.73 8.29 27.34
C GLY A 577 4.47 9.01 26.84
N MET A 578 4.58 10.30 26.54
CA MET A 578 3.52 11.15 25.96
C MET A 578 2.99 10.59 24.64
N LEU A 579 3.84 10.10 23.75
CA LEU A 579 3.43 9.48 22.49
C LEU A 579 2.73 8.13 22.72
N THR A 580 3.12 7.34 23.74
CA THR A 580 2.37 6.13 24.11
C THR A 580 1.05 6.46 24.80
N GLU A 581 0.97 7.52 25.60
CA GLU A 581 -0.28 7.99 26.19
C GLU A 581 -1.20 8.62 25.12
N GLU A 582 -0.65 9.32 24.14
CA GLU A 582 -1.37 9.78 22.95
C GLU A 582 -1.83 8.62 22.08
N ILE A 583 -0.99 7.61 21.83
CA ILE A 583 -1.39 6.39 21.10
C ILE A 583 -2.46 5.61 21.89
N ASN A 584 -2.37 5.52 23.21
CA ASN A 584 -3.35 4.83 24.05
C ASN A 584 -4.68 5.60 24.16
N SER A 585 -4.66 6.94 24.18
CA SER A 585 -5.87 7.78 24.20
C SER A 585 -6.50 7.94 22.82
N ARG A 586 -5.71 8.02 21.74
CA ARG A 586 -6.18 7.84 20.35
C ARG A 586 -6.73 6.43 20.14
N GLY A 587 -6.10 5.41 20.71
CA GLY A 587 -6.60 4.03 20.72
C GLY A 587 -7.93 3.91 21.45
N SER A 588 -8.02 4.40 22.69
CA SER A 588 -9.27 4.41 23.48
C SER A 588 -10.39 5.21 22.84
N THR A 589 -10.08 6.34 22.17
CA THR A 589 -11.08 7.10 21.42
C THR A 589 -11.49 6.38 20.14
N ASN A 590 -10.56 5.70 19.44
CA ASN A 590 -10.87 4.85 18.30
C ASN A 590 -11.73 3.65 18.70
N GLU A 591 -11.42 2.93 19.78
CA GLU A 591 -12.29 1.90 20.36
C GLU A 591 -13.68 2.48 20.72
N SER A 592 -13.74 3.69 21.29
CA SER A 592 -15.02 4.37 21.56
C SER A 592 -15.79 4.71 20.28
N LEU A 593 -15.10 4.96 19.18
CA LEU A 593 -15.68 5.28 17.88
C LEU A 593 -16.11 4.00 17.17
N GLU A 594 -15.33 2.93 17.21
CA GLU A 594 -15.70 1.59 16.72
C GLU A 594 -16.89 1.02 17.48
N LEU A 595 -16.97 1.22 18.79
CA LEU A 595 -18.16 0.88 19.59
C LEU A 595 -19.38 1.71 19.18
N LYS A 596 -19.23 3.03 18.97
CA LYS A 596 -20.32 3.89 18.46
C LYS A 596 -20.72 3.52 17.03
N LEU A 597 -19.78 3.13 16.18
CA LEU A 597 -20.02 2.72 14.78
C LEU A 597 -20.69 1.34 14.76
N SER A 598 -20.30 0.42 15.64
CA SER A 598 -20.97 -0.86 15.85
C SER A 598 -22.39 -0.69 16.37
N ASP A 599 -22.61 0.18 17.36
CA ASP A 599 -23.95 0.50 17.88
C ASP A 599 -24.81 1.21 16.82
N LEU A 600 -24.29 2.20 16.12
CA LEU A 600 -24.97 2.83 14.97
C LEU A 600 -25.28 1.79 13.87
N ASN A 601 -24.39 0.85 13.58
CA ASN A 601 -24.66 -0.23 12.63
C ASN A 601 -25.71 -1.22 13.12
N LEU A 602 -25.78 -1.53 14.42
CA LEU A 602 -26.84 -2.34 15.00
C LEU A 602 -28.18 -1.61 14.95
N ASN A 603 -28.22 -0.33 15.33
CA ASN A 603 -29.41 0.51 15.23
C ASN A 603 -29.87 0.68 13.77
N LEU A 604 -28.95 0.85 12.81
CA LEU A 604 -29.25 0.93 11.38
C LEU A 604 -29.73 -0.43 10.83
N LYS A 605 -29.17 -1.56 11.28
CA LYS A 605 -29.69 -2.92 11.00
C LYS A 605 -31.10 -3.11 11.56
N ASN A 606 -31.37 -2.65 12.79
CA ASN A 606 -32.69 -2.72 13.43
C ASN A 606 -33.71 -1.87 12.65
N VAL A 607 -33.43 -0.60 12.37
CA VAL A 607 -34.31 0.28 11.59
C VAL A 607 -34.51 -0.26 10.16
N ARG A 608 -33.50 -0.87 9.53
CA ARG A 608 -33.68 -1.59 8.26
C ARG A 608 -34.58 -2.82 8.39
N GLN A 609 -34.58 -3.52 9.53
CA GLN A 609 -35.45 -4.67 9.79
C GLN A 609 -36.89 -4.23 10.11
N GLU A 610 -37.07 -3.16 10.88
CA GLU A 610 -38.36 -2.53 11.19
C GLU A 610 -38.99 -1.98 9.91
N ASN A 611 -38.26 -1.19 9.11
CA ASN A 611 -38.76 -0.70 7.81
C ASN A 611 -39.07 -1.85 6.84
N ARG A 612 -38.31 -2.96 6.85
CA ARG A 612 -38.66 -4.17 6.06
C ARG A 612 -39.94 -4.84 6.57
N ALA A 613 -40.16 -4.88 7.88
CA ALA A 613 -41.38 -5.41 8.48
C ALA A 613 -42.60 -4.51 8.22
N GLU A 614 -42.44 -3.18 8.28
CA GLU A 614 -43.48 -2.22 7.89
C GLU A 614 -43.78 -2.29 6.40
N ILE A 615 -42.77 -2.35 5.52
CA ILE A 615 -42.99 -2.53 4.08
C ILE A 615 -43.68 -3.86 3.80
N LEU A 616 -43.34 -4.95 4.51
CA LEU A 616 -44.05 -6.22 4.40
C LEU A 616 -45.50 -6.14 4.89
N ALA A 617 -45.76 -5.51 6.05
CA ALA A 617 -47.10 -5.33 6.59
C ALA A 617 -47.96 -4.42 5.68
N GLN A 618 -47.37 -3.34 5.18
CA GLN A 618 -47.99 -2.47 4.18
C GLN A 618 -48.25 -3.26 2.91
N SER A 619 -47.30 -4.07 2.40
CA SER A 619 -47.45 -4.89 1.19
C SER A 619 -48.50 -6.00 1.33
N LEU A 620 -48.66 -6.60 2.50
CA LEU A 620 -49.69 -7.60 2.79
C LEU A 620 -51.08 -6.96 2.91
N GLU A 621 -51.18 -5.81 3.57
CA GLU A 621 -52.41 -5.03 3.53
C GLU A 621 -52.67 -4.59 2.08
N ILE A 622 -51.66 -4.16 1.32
CA ILE A 622 -51.72 -3.87 -0.13
C ILE A 622 -52.24 -5.10 -0.91
N GLU A 623 -51.75 -6.32 -0.71
CA GLU A 623 -52.21 -7.57 -1.39
C GLU A 623 -53.65 -7.95 -1.02
N LYS A 624 -54.00 -7.90 0.27
CA LYS A 624 -55.37 -8.10 0.76
C LYS A 624 -56.28 -6.91 0.41
N LEU A 625 -55.71 -5.79 -0.01
CA LEU A 625 -56.42 -4.69 -0.64
C LEU A 625 -56.53 -4.90 -2.16
N GLU A 626 -55.54 -5.49 -2.83
CA GLU A 626 -55.70 -5.88 -4.23
C GLU A 626 -56.84 -6.84 -4.36
N ARG A 627 -56.87 -7.90 -3.55
CA ARG A 627 -57.89 -8.97 -3.58
C ARG A 627 -59.35 -8.53 -3.50
N GLN A 628 -59.66 -7.25 -3.22
CA GLN A 628 -61.00 -6.72 -3.47
C GLN A 628 -61.15 -6.14 -4.88
N ILE A 629 -60.19 -5.38 -5.48
CA ILE A 629 -59.98 -5.37 -6.98
C ILE A 629 -59.39 -6.71 -7.49
N THR A 630 -59.68 -7.82 -6.81
CA THR A 630 -59.75 -9.12 -7.48
C THR A 630 -61.05 -9.87 -7.18
N GLU A 631 -62.04 -9.29 -6.46
CA GLU A 631 -63.34 -9.93 -6.19
C GLU A 631 -64.42 -9.61 -7.25
N GLY A 632 -64.00 -9.75 -8.51
CA GLY A 632 -64.60 -9.36 -9.81
C GLY A 632 -64.75 -7.87 -10.04
N ASN A 633 -64.29 -7.29 -11.17
CA ASN A 633 -63.81 -7.97 -12.37
C ASN A 633 -65.00 -8.66 -13.08
N LYS A 634 -65.15 -9.98 -12.99
CA LYS A 634 -66.14 -10.70 -13.81
C LYS A 634 -67.61 -10.74 -13.36
N ASN A 635 -68.13 -9.83 -12.51
CA ASN A 635 -69.56 -9.42 -12.48
C ASN A 635 -69.88 -7.90 -12.58
N ILE A 636 -69.03 -7.05 -13.16
CA ILE A 636 -69.53 -6.28 -14.31
C ILE A 636 -69.06 -6.93 -15.59
N GLU A 637 -67.96 -7.68 -15.66
CA GLU A 637 -67.71 -8.48 -16.88
C GLU A 637 -68.83 -9.53 -17.13
N GLN A 638 -69.42 -10.19 -16.11
CA GLN A 638 -70.67 -10.97 -16.31
C GLN A 638 -71.89 -10.08 -16.59
N LYS A 639 -72.02 -8.86 -16.03
CA LYS A 639 -73.12 -7.97 -16.43
C LYS A 639 -72.97 -7.48 -17.88
N ILE A 640 -71.74 -7.37 -18.36
CA ILE A 640 -71.32 -7.00 -19.72
C ILE A 640 -71.58 -8.14 -20.68
N ALA A 641 -71.18 -9.37 -20.33
CA ALA A 641 -71.42 -10.58 -21.10
C ALA A 641 -72.91 -10.93 -21.13
N ASN A 642 -73.63 -10.74 -20.03
CA ASN A 642 -75.09 -10.87 -19.99
C ASN A 642 -75.76 -9.80 -20.86
N ALA A 643 -75.28 -8.54 -20.84
CA ALA A 643 -75.79 -7.49 -21.72
C ALA A 643 -75.43 -7.72 -23.20
N GLU A 644 -74.24 -8.26 -23.50
CA GLU A 644 -73.85 -8.74 -24.85
C GLU A 644 -74.79 -9.84 -25.32
N ARG A 645 -75.05 -10.86 -24.49
CA ARG A 645 -75.98 -11.94 -24.80
C ARG A 645 -77.36 -11.39 -25.16
N ILE A 646 -77.91 -10.48 -24.36
CA ILE A 646 -79.20 -9.82 -24.63
C ILE A 646 -79.16 -9.04 -25.96
N VAL A 647 -78.05 -8.35 -26.27
CA VAL A 647 -77.89 -7.66 -27.56
C VAL A 647 -77.81 -8.66 -28.73
N THR A 648 -77.13 -9.81 -28.58
CA THR A 648 -77.13 -10.85 -29.62
C THR A 648 -78.50 -11.50 -29.82
N GLU A 649 -79.28 -11.65 -28.74
CA GLU A 649 -80.64 -12.17 -28.77
C GLU A 649 -81.57 -11.23 -29.55
N LEU A 650 -81.49 -9.92 -29.29
CA LEU A 650 -82.21 -8.88 -30.05
C LEU A 650 -81.75 -8.74 -31.51
N LEU A 651 -80.47 -9.00 -31.81
CA LEU A 651 -79.97 -9.01 -33.19
C LEU A 651 -80.49 -10.22 -33.98
N ASN A 652 -80.56 -11.39 -33.35
CA ASN A 652 -81.15 -12.59 -33.96
C ASN A 652 -82.66 -12.40 -34.20
N GLU A 653 -83.40 -11.82 -33.23
CA GLU A 653 -84.82 -11.46 -33.40
C GLU A 653 -85.03 -10.49 -34.58
N LYS A 654 -84.19 -9.45 -34.67
CA LYS A 654 -84.16 -8.53 -35.82
C LYS A 654 -83.93 -9.26 -37.14
N GLU A 655 -83.02 -10.25 -37.19
CA GLU A 655 -82.75 -11.02 -38.40
C GLU A 655 -83.94 -11.91 -38.80
N VAL A 656 -84.64 -12.52 -37.84
CA VAL A 656 -85.90 -13.24 -38.10
C VAL A 656 -86.94 -12.30 -38.72
N LEU A 657 -87.15 -11.13 -38.15
CA LEU A 657 -88.11 -10.13 -38.66
C LEU A 657 -87.73 -9.63 -40.07
N TYR A 658 -86.44 -9.45 -40.36
CA TYR A 658 -85.98 -9.12 -41.73
C TYR A 658 -86.26 -10.25 -42.73
N ASN A 659 -86.07 -11.50 -42.32
CA ASN A 659 -86.38 -12.68 -43.14
C ASN A 659 -87.89 -12.86 -43.38
N GLU A 660 -88.74 -12.59 -42.38
CA GLU A 660 -90.19 -12.56 -42.55
C GLU A 660 -90.64 -11.45 -43.51
N HIS A 661 -90.10 -10.24 -43.36
CA HIS A 661 -90.39 -9.14 -44.29
C HIS A 661 -89.92 -9.45 -45.72
N SER A 662 -88.79 -10.13 -45.89
CA SER A 662 -88.30 -10.60 -47.19
C SER A 662 -89.23 -11.64 -47.83
N LYS A 663 -89.72 -12.62 -47.05
CA LYS A 663 -90.74 -13.59 -47.51
C LYS A 663 -92.03 -12.89 -47.95
N PHE A 664 -92.55 -11.97 -47.13
CA PHE A 664 -93.76 -11.20 -47.45
C PHE A 664 -93.61 -10.36 -48.74
N LYS A 665 -92.42 -9.77 -48.95
CA LYS A 665 -92.06 -9.06 -50.19
C LYS A 665 -92.02 -10.01 -51.41
N SER A 666 -91.52 -11.24 -51.24
CA SER A 666 -91.55 -12.28 -52.27
C SER A 666 -92.98 -12.70 -52.63
N ASP A 667 -93.85 -12.89 -51.64
CA ASP A 667 -95.27 -13.24 -51.87
C ASP A 667 -96.03 -12.10 -52.56
N LEU A 668 -95.73 -10.84 -52.24
CA LEU A 668 -96.24 -9.68 -52.97
C LEU A 668 -95.76 -9.68 -54.43
N ASN A 669 -94.48 -9.92 -54.68
CA ASN A 669 -93.94 -10.04 -56.04
C ASN A 669 -94.60 -11.18 -56.83
N LEU A 670 -94.87 -12.33 -56.20
CA LEU A 670 -95.60 -13.45 -56.83
C LEU A 670 -97.06 -13.09 -57.15
N LYS A 671 -97.76 -12.35 -56.26
CA LYS A 671 -99.11 -11.82 -56.54
C LYS A 671 -99.08 -10.82 -57.70
N ILE A 672 -98.11 -9.91 -57.74
CA ILE A 672 -97.92 -8.97 -58.84
C ILE A 672 -97.63 -9.72 -60.16
N GLN A 673 -96.81 -10.77 -60.15
CA GLN A 673 -96.58 -11.59 -61.34
C GLN A 673 -97.83 -12.34 -61.82
N LYS A 674 -98.71 -12.80 -60.92
CA LYS A 674 -100.02 -13.34 -61.31
C LYS A 674 -100.89 -12.28 -61.98
N LEU A 675 -101.01 -11.11 -61.37
CA LEU A 675 -101.77 -9.97 -61.90
C LEU A 675 -101.25 -9.52 -63.29
N ILE A 676 -99.93 -9.52 -63.49
CA ILE A 676 -99.29 -9.25 -64.80
C ILE A 676 -99.64 -10.35 -65.82
N LYS A 677 -99.62 -11.63 -65.43
CA LYS A 677 -100.02 -12.74 -66.32
C LYS A 677 -101.50 -12.69 -66.69
N GLU A 678 -102.38 -12.40 -65.73
CA GLU A 678 -103.81 -12.22 -65.93
C GLU A 678 -104.06 -11.03 -66.88
N ALA A 679 -103.48 -9.86 -66.61
CA ALA A 679 -103.56 -8.70 -67.51
C ALA A 679 -103.00 -8.98 -68.92
N HIS A 680 -101.91 -9.75 -69.03
CA HIS A 680 -101.36 -10.12 -70.34
C HIS A 680 -102.24 -11.14 -71.07
N SER A 681 -102.89 -12.08 -70.38
CA SER A 681 -103.87 -12.98 -70.99
C SER A 681 -105.12 -12.24 -71.47
N LEU A 682 -105.61 -11.26 -70.69
CA LEU A 682 -106.77 -10.44 -71.04
C LEU A 682 -106.44 -9.53 -72.24
N ARG A 683 -105.23 -8.94 -72.28
CA ARG A 683 -104.72 -8.25 -73.47
C ARG A 683 -104.62 -9.16 -74.69
N PHE A 684 -104.26 -10.42 -74.52
CA PHE A 684 -104.22 -11.39 -75.62
C PHE A 684 -105.63 -11.72 -76.12
N ALA A 685 -106.56 -12.03 -75.21
CA ALA A 685 -107.95 -12.34 -75.54
C ALA A 685 -108.67 -11.18 -76.25
N VAL A 686 -108.43 -9.93 -75.83
CA VAL A 686 -108.93 -8.73 -76.52
C VAL A 686 -108.31 -8.59 -77.93
N LYS A 687 -107.03 -8.93 -78.11
CA LYS A 687 -106.39 -8.88 -79.43
C LYS A 687 -106.88 -10.00 -80.35
N ASP A 688 -107.20 -11.16 -79.79
CA ASP A 688 -107.73 -12.31 -80.53
C ASP A 688 -109.18 -12.07 -80.96
N SER A 689 -110.00 -11.44 -80.11
CA SER A 689 -111.37 -11.05 -80.48
C SER A 689 -111.41 -9.92 -81.52
N THR A 690 -110.47 -8.95 -81.49
CA THR A 690 -110.38 -7.94 -82.58
C THR A 690 -109.88 -8.54 -83.89
N ASN A 691 -109.00 -9.55 -83.86
CA ASN A 691 -108.62 -10.28 -85.07
C ASN A 691 -109.83 -11.02 -85.68
N ARG A 692 -110.63 -11.73 -84.88
CA ARG A 692 -111.84 -12.43 -85.36
C ARG A 692 -112.91 -11.49 -85.91
N LEU A 693 -113.07 -10.30 -85.33
CA LEU A 693 -113.96 -9.27 -85.89
C LEU A 693 -113.46 -8.78 -87.25
N ASN A 694 -112.15 -8.59 -87.42
CA ASN A 694 -111.58 -8.21 -88.72
C ASN A 694 -111.73 -9.32 -89.78
N GLU A 695 -111.63 -10.60 -89.42
CA GLU A 695 -111.92 -11.71 -90.33
C GLU A 695 -113.40 -11.73 -90.76
N LEU A 696 -114.34 -11.58 -89.82
CA LEU A 696 -115.78 -11.57 -90.12
C LEU A 696 -116.19 -10.39 -91.02
N ILE A 697 -115.68 -9.20 -90.75
CA ILE A 697 -115.90 -8.01 -91.59
C ILE A 697 -115.38 -8.25 -93.02
N PHE A 698 -114.27 -8.98 -93.18
CA PHE A 698 -113.73 -9.32 -94.49
C PHE A 698 -114.59 -10.36 -95.24
N THR A 699 -115.31 -11.24 -94.53
CA THR A 699 -116.24 -12.19 -95.16
C THR A 699 -117.59 -11.59 -95.54
N GLU A 700 -118.18 -10.71 -94.72
CA GLU A 700 -119.45 -10.04 -95.06
C GLU A 700 -119.26 -9.04 -96.23
N SER A 701 -118.06 -8.47 -96.39
CA SER A 701 -117.70 -7.58 -97.51
C SER A 701 -117.63 -8.27 -98.90
N SER A 702 -118.10 -9.52 -99.03
CA SER A 702 -118.09 -10.29 -100.29
C SER A 702 -119.47 -10.78 -100.74
N GLU A 703 -120.55 -10.52 -99.99
CA GLU A 703 -121.92 -10.92 -100.36
C GLU A 703 -122.89 -9.75 -100.60
N THR A 704 -122.53 -8.50 -100.29
CA THR A 704 -123.33 -7.31 -100.66
C THR A 704 -122.48 -6.09 -101.08
N ASP A 705 -121.99 -6.11 -102.31
CA ASP A 705 -122.22 -5.06 -103.32
C ASP A 705 -121.98 -5.72 -104.69
N ASP A 706 -122.97 -6.11 -105.51
CA ASP A 706 -124.45 -6.13 -105.49
C ASP A 706 -125.25 -5.73 -104.21
#